data_AF-A0A5S9R4M6-F1
#
_entry.id   AF-A0A5S9R4M6-F1
#
_cell.length_a   1.000
_cell.length_b   1.000
_cell.length_c   1.000
_cell.angle_alpha   90.00
_cell.angle_beta   90.00
_cell.angle_gamma   90.00
#
_symmetry.space_group_name_H-M   'P 1'
#
loop_
_entity.id
_entity.type
_entity.pdbx_description
1 polymer ?
#
loop_
_entity_poly.entity_id
_entity_poly.type
_entity_poly.pdbx_seq_one_letter_code
_entity_poly.pdbx_strand_id
1 'polypeptide(L)'
;MPGGQIVLDAPPELPNPTPVSPMARLMPVVMLAAMAGMSVLYLTSGHSAARNPMFLFFPAMMLVSVIGTLAYSARGTGRITEINVQRAQYLRYLVTLDDTLADCAQHQHLTLYRIHPDPGALWTLAGTERMWERTPEHPQFGSVRVGVGEQPSATTVVAPELDSDDSADPVTTGAARRLVSRRATVGGVPVTVQLRSTAVVAVAGPAAHARAVVRALVCQVAVLHHPCLIGIAVMSGPGARAAWDWLKWLPHHSATATGRHRVVVVDGCEAPAPADGLTVVEIDADDGGAAVAMTADADGLAVACDVLSLPDALACARRLARHLPSTATAHHQRGAADWLGLLGIDDAERIDADRMWSAARGQPPLRVPIGTAEDGTVVELDIREAAAGGVGPHGLCVGATGSGKSEFLRTLTLGMIATHSPEVLNLVLVDFKGGATFLGMEQARHVSAVITNLADEAPLVSRMREALSGEVHRRQEILRAAGNLANISEYDNARARNRGLPALPALFVVVDEFSELLSQHPDFAELFVAIGRLGRSLGMHLLLASQRLDEGRLRGLETHLSYRVCLKTFSASESRAVLGVADAYHLPSQPGAAYLKTASGAVTRFQAAFVSGGYTPRRPPGGTVDRPAAVLFTPSTAAPPRHPATPADTALPQRSVLDTVLCGLAGQGPAAHQVWLPPLGRSPRLGELLQCAPAAHLRVPIGLVDRPYEQRHEQLVVDLSGAAGNVAVVGAPRSGKSTTLRTVLSALAATHDAGDVQFYCLDFGGGALAALAGLPHVGSVAGRREPDRCRRTVAALEAVLRRREAAFQRLGVDSYAEYRRTRESADDPYGEVFLVIDGWAVVRQEFDALEAPVTALAAQGLSYGLHVMIAAGRWADLRPALKDQIATRIELRLGDPAESEMDRRRARELAERAPGRGITREGREFAIALPHLDPVGCRAGGAAPPVELLPTLVEHRSLVGAAAPHRALEVLLGVGERDLAPVLLDFAEHPHLLVLGEGECGKTAVLRLLCTELVRTRTPSQMQLEIVDFRRTLLGVIESEHLRGYSVSSTALTSRMTALTDQLTERMPDEHVTQQQLRDRSWWAGPEIYVVVDDYDLVAGATGNPLTPLADFLPHAKDLGLHVVVARRSGGAARAMFDPVLARLRDMGCSGLMMSAAPDEGVLLGTSRPGPLPPGRGTVTARGRPEELLQVGWVPPP
;
A
#
# COMPACT_ATOMS: atom_id res chain seq x y z
N MET A 1 -6.47 40.05 -44.78
CA MET A 1 -7.00 41.10 -45.65
C MET A 1 -6.87 42.41 -44.89
N PRO A 2 -6.34 43.51 -45.46
CA PRO A 2 -6.52 44.83 -44.86
C PRO A 2 -8.02 45.12 -44.87
N GLY A 3 -8.65 45.06 -43.69
CA GLY A 3 -10.04 45.43 -43.49
C GLY A 3 -10.10 46.76 -42.76
N GLY A 4 -11.10 47.58 -43.07
CA GLY A 4 -11.28 48.89 -42.45
C GLY A 4 -12.49 49.63 -42.97
N GLN A 5 -12.94 50.62 -42.19
CA GLN A 5 -13.95 51.58 -42.62
C GLN A 5 -13.26 52.91 -42.90
N ILE A 6 -13.52 53.47 -44.09
CA ILE A 6 -13.14 54.84 -44.41
C ILE A 6 -14.41 55.67 -44.37
N VAL A 7 -14.49 56.57 -43.40
CA VAL A 7 -15.56 57.56 -43.32
C VAL A 7 -15.23 58.70 -44.27
N LEU A 8 -16.14 58.99 -45.19
CA LEU A 8 -16.03 60.13 -46.10
C LEU A 8 -16.30 61.43 -45.33
N ASP A 9 -15.46 62.45 -45.54
CA ASP A 9 -15.74 63.78 -45.01
C ASP A 9 -17.03 64.35 -45.62
N ALA A 10 -17.80 65.10 -44.84
CA ALA A 10 -19.00 65.76 -45.32
C ALA A 10 -18.66 66.74 -46.47
N PRO A 11 -19.48 66.79 -47.55
CA PRO A 11 -19.31 67.77 -48.61
C PRO A 11 -19.45 69.20 -48.07
N PRO A 12 -18.77 70.19 -48.67
CA PRO A 12 -18.83 71.57 -48.19
C PRO A 12 -20.25 72.16 -48.25
N GLU A 13 -20.64 72.90 -47.21
CA GLU A 13 -21.93 73.59 -47.08
C GLU A 13 -21.99 74.89 -47.91
N LEU A 14 -23.17 75.19 -48.45
CA LEU A 14 -23.49 76.41 -49.18
C LEU A 14 -23.86 77.53 -48.18
N PRO A 15 -23.20 78.70 -48.22
CA PRO A 15 -23.52 79.80 -47.31
C PRO A 15 -24.90 80.43 -47.62
N ASN A 16 -25.71 80.73 -46.59
CA ASN A 16 -27.08 81.28 -46.69
C ASN A 16 -27.17 82.67 -47.39
N PRO A 17 -28.22 82.95 -48.22
CA PRO A 17 -28.37 84.23 -48.92
C PRO A 17 -29.04 85.33 -48.06
N THR A 18 -28.42 86.52 -47.97
CA THR A 18 -29.03 87.73 -47.39
C THR A 18 -29.93 88.46 -48.42
N PRO A 19 -31.18 88.87 -48.09
CA PRO A 19 -32.10 89.45 -49.07
C PRO A 19 -31.81 90.94 -49.36
N VAL A 20 -31.80 91.31 -50.64
CA VAL A 20 -31.68 92.71 -51.12
C VAL A 20 -33.03 93.20 -51.64
N SER A 21 -33.44 94.42 -51.29
CA SER A 21 -34.79 94.97 -51.50
C SER A 21 -35.18 95.17 -52.99
N PRO A 22 -36.47 95.00 -53.36
CA PRO A 22 -36.93 94.96 -54.76
C PRO A 22 -36.80 96.29 -55.51
N MET A 23 -36.69 97.42 -54.81
CA MET A 23 -36.61 98.75 -55.44
C MET A 23 -35.28 98.97 -56.19
N ALA A 24 -34.20 98.29 -55.79
CA ALA A 24 -32.90 98.38 -56.46
C ALA A 24 -32.82 97.63 -57.82
N ARG A 25 -33.78 96.73 -58.13
CA ARG A 25 -33.78 95.93 -59.37
C ARG A 25 -34.43 96.63 -60.57
N LEU A 26 -35.22 97.68 -60.37
CA LEU A 26 -36.09 98.23 -61.43
C LEU A 26 -35.48 99.41 -62.21
N MET A 27 -34.49 100.10 -61.64
CA MET A 27 -33.81 101.26 -62.27
C MET A 27 -33.20 100.98 -63.67
N PRO A 28 -32.56 99.81 -63.95
CA PRO A 28 -31.96 99.55 -65.26
C PRO A 28 -32.98 99.32 -66.40
N VAL A 29 -34.16 98.78 -66.08
CA VAL A 29 -35.20 98.47 -67.07
C VAL A 29 -35.82 99.75 -67.64
N VAL A 30 -36.01 100.76 -66.79
CA VAL A 30 -36.54 102.08 -67.19
C VAL A 30 -35.58 102.79 -68.16
N MET A 31 -34.26 102.71 -67.93
CA MET A 31 -33.25 103.27 -68.84
C MET A 31 -33.21 102.56 -70.21
N LEU A 32 -33.43 101.24 -70.24
CA LEU A 32 -33.42 100.44 -71.46
C LEU A 32 -34.64 100.71 -72.36
N ALA A 33 -35.80 100.96 -71.75
CA ALA A 33 -37.02 101.37 -72.47
C ALA A 33 -36.85 102.72 -73.18
N ALA A 34 -36.18 103.69 -72.54
CA ALA A 34 -35.84 104.96 -73.17
C ALA A 34 -34.88 104.80 -74.37
N MET A 35 -33.95 103.84 -74.28
CA MET A 35 -33.00 103.51 -75.35
C MET A 35 -33.69 102.85 -76.55
N ALA A 36 -34.64 101.94 -76.31
CA ALA A 36 -35.43 101.28 -77.36
C ALA A 36 -36.33 102.27 -78.10
N GLY A 37 -36.99 103.20 -77.38
CA GLY A 37 -37.85 104.22 -78.00
C GLY A 37 -37.10 105.13 -78.98
N MET A 38 -35.90 105.59 -78.61
CA MET A 38 -35.07 106.44 -79.49
C MET A 38 -34.50 105.66 -80.69
N SER A 39 -34.24 104.35 -80.51
CA SER A 39 -33.74 103.46 -81.57
C SER A 39 -34.83 103.11 -82.59
N VAL A 40 -36.08 102.93 -82.13
CA VAL A 40 -37.24 102.77 -83.00
C VAL A 40 -37.46 104.06 -83.81
N LEU A 41 -37.28 105.24 -83.22
CA LEU A 41 -37.40 106.51 -83.94
C LEU A 41 -36.40 106.61 -85.11
N TYR A 42 -35.16 106.14 -84.90
CA TYR A 42 -34.12 106.06 -85.94
C TYR A 42 -34.50 105.09 -87.06
N LEU A 43 -35.13 103.97 -86.71
CA LEU A 43 -35.56 102.96 -87.69
C LEU A 43 -36.87 103.32 -88.40
N THR A 44 -37.75 104.12 -87.76
CA THR A 44 -38.97 104.64 -88.40
C THR A 44 -38.71 105.77 -89.39
N SER A 45 -37.55 106.42 -89.32
CA SER A 45 -37.22 107.53 -90.20
C SER A 45 -36.50 106.99 -91.44
N GLY A 46 -37.32 106.61 -92.43
CA GLY A 46 -36.97 105.97 -93.72
C GLY A 46 -36.16 106.84 -94.67
N HIS A 47 -35.13 107.47 -94.17
CA HIS A 47 -34.21 108.26 -94.97
C HIS A 47 -32.84 107.60 -94.95
N SER A 48 -32.55 107.00 -96.11
CA SER A 48 -31.39 107.36 -96.90
C SER A 48 -30.67 108.60 -96.37
N ALA A 49 -29.36 108.48 -96.19
CA ALA A 49 -28.48 109.59 -95.86
C ALA A 49 -28.79 110.19 -94.47
N ALA A 50 -28.33 109.54 -93.39
CA ALA A 50 -26.93 109.54 -93.01
C ALA A 50 -26.36 110.94 -92.75
N ARG A 51 -25.52 110.95 -91.71
CA ARG A 51 -24.36 111.83 -91.51
C ARG A 51 -24.67 113.17 -90.84
N ASN A 52 -24.95 113.10 -89.53
CA ASN A 52 -24.39 114.09 -88.59
C ASN A 52 -23.91 113.39 -87.30
N PRO A 53 -22.59 113.28 -87.05
CA PRO A 53 -22.03 112.55 -85.92
C PRO A 53 -22.36 113.14 -84.54
N MET A 54 -23.00 114.32 -84.46
CA MET A 54 -23.45 114.87 -83.17
C MET A 54 -24.57 114.07 -82.48
N PHE A 55 -25.31 113.20 -83.19
CA PHE A 55 -26.34 112.35 -82.58
C PHE A 55 -25.83 111.06 -81.91
N LEU A 56 -24.53 110.76 -82.03
CA LEU A 56 -23.90 109.57 -81.47
C LEU A 56 -23.39 109.73 -80.03
N PHE A 57 -23.37 110.95 -79.48
CA PHE A 57 -22.81 111.19 -78.15
C PHE A 57 -23.76 110.86 -76.99
N PHE A 58 -25.07 110.97 -77.18
CA PHE A 58 -26.08 110.74 -76.13
C PHE A 58 -26.17 109.26 -75.67
N PRO A 59 -26.09 108.26 -76.57
CA PRO A 59 -26.01 106.84 -76.18
C PRO A 59 -24.73 106.49 -75.41
N ALA A 60 -23.60 107.15 -75.71
CA ALA A 60 -22.30 106.80 -75.14
C ALA A 60 -22.20 107.14 -73.63
N MET A 61 -22.82 108.22 -73.17
CA MET A 61 -22.76 108.63 -71.75
C MET A 61 -23.67 107.78 -70.85
N MET A 62 -24.84 107.37 -71.35
CA MET A 62 -25.74 106.42 -70.66
C MET A 62 -25.08 105.03 -70.51
N LEU A 63 -24.23 104.64 -71.47
CA LEU A 63 -23.46 103.40 -71.41
C LEU A 63 -22.52 103.37 -70.18
N VAL A 64 -21.88 104.49 -69.84
CA VAL A 64 -20.92 104.58 -68.72
C VAL A 64 -21.59 104.41 -67.36
N SER A 65 -22.81 104.92 -67.18
CA SER A 65 -23.57 104.77 -65.91
C SER A 65 -24.06 103.33 -65.68
N VAL A 66 -24.48 102.64 -66.74
CA VAL A 66 -24.82 101.21 -66.71
C VAL A 66 -23.60 100.36 -66.35
N ILE A 67 -22.42 100.70 -66.89
CA ILE A 67 -21.15 100.03 -66.56
C ILE A 67 -20.79 100.22 -65.08
N GLY A 68 -20.99 101.42 -64.52
CA GLY A 68 -20.70 101.70 -63.09
C GLY A 68 -21.54 100.87 -62.11
N THR A 69 -22.80 100.60 -62.46
CA THR A 69 -23.71 99.81 -61.59
C THR A 69 -23.50 98.30 -61.74
N LEU A 70 -23.11 97.85 -62.94
CA LEU A 70 -22.63 96.49 -63.20
C LEU A 70 -21.32 96.19 -62.46
N ALA A 71 -20.43 97.16 -62.30
CA ALA A 71 -19.18 96.97 -61.56
C ALA A 71 -19.40 96.73 -60.05
N TYR A 72 -20.46 97.30 -59.45
CA TYR A 72 -20.80 97.06 -58.03
C TYR A 72 -21.42 95.68 -57.81
N SER A 73 -22.18 95.15 -58.78
CA SER A 73 -22.65 93.74 -58.73
C SER A 73 -21.52 92.73 -58.94
N ALA A 74 -20.42 93.14 -59.59
CA ALA A 74 -19.24 92.30 -59.82
C ALA A 74 -18.44 91.98 -58.54
N ARG A 75 -18.70 92.61 -57.38
CA ARG A 75 -18.12 92.21 -56.08
C ARG A 75 -18.74 90.95 -55.46
N GLY A 76 -19.76 90.34 -56.09
CA GLY A 76 -20.25 89.00 -55.73
C GLY A 76 -19.35 87.83 -56.19
N THR A 77 -18.26 88.12 -56.92
CA THR A 77 -17.35 87.12 -57.52
C THR A 77 -16.46 86.40 -56.50
N GLY A 78 -16.12 87.03 -55.36
CA GLY A 78 -15.32 86.41 -54.29
C GLY A 78 -15.96 85.15 -53.70
N ARG A 79 -17.29 85.15 -53.58
CA ARG A 79 -18.08 84.03 -53.03
C ARG A 79 -18.14 82.84 -53.99
N ILE A 80 -18.18 83.08 -55.31
CA ILE A 80 -18.14 82.03 -56.34
C ILE A 80 -16.74 81.41 -56.43
N THR A 81 -15.68 82.22 -56.31
CA THR A 81 -14.30 81.69 -56.29
C THR A 81 -14.02 80.84 -55.06
N GLU A 82 -14.53 81.22 -53.90
CA GLU A 82 -14.35 80.45 -52.65
C GLU A 82 -15.10 79.10 -52.70
N ILE A 83 -16.34 79.09 -53.19
CA ILE A 83 -17.11 77.85 -53.46
C ILE A 83 -16.37 76.95 -54.47
N ASN A 84 -15.83 77.52 -55.55
CA ASN A 84 -15.09 76.75 -56.56
C ASN A 84 -13.78 76.17 -56.01
N VAL A 85 -13.09 76.89 -55.12
CA VAL A 85 -11.86 76.39 -54.45
C VAL A 85 -12.19 75.25 -53.49
N GLN A 86 -13.23 75.39 -52.66
CA GLN A 86 -13.69 74.32 -51.75
C GLN A 86 -14.16 73.08 -52.53
N ARG A 87 -14.93 73.26 -53.61
CA ARG A 87 -15.32 72.18 -54.53
C ARG A 87 -14.11 71.49 -55.14
N ALA A 88 -13.13 72.25 -55.65
CA ALA A 88 -11.92 71.69 -56.25
C ALA A 88 -11.01 70.98 -55.24
N GLN A 89 -11.00 71.40 -53.98
CA GLN A 89 -10.30 70.70 -52.89
C GLN A 89 -11.00 69.38 -52.54
N TYR A 90 -12.32 69.39 -52.37
CA TYR A 90 -13.08 68.19 -52.06
C TYR A 90 -13.04 67.15 -53.18
N LEU A 91 -13.15 67.58 -54.45
CA LEU A 91 -12.99 66.66 -55.59
C LEU A 91 -11.58 66.07 -55.68
N ARG A 92 -10.54 66.82 -55.35
CA ARG A 92 -9.17 66.27 -55.26
C ARG A 92 -9.03 65.26 -54.13
N TYR A 93 -9.64 65.52 -52.97
CA TYR A 93 -9.73 64.56 -51.87
C TYR A 93 -10.40 63.25 -52.33
N LEU A 94 -11.54 63.33 -53.03
CA LEU A 94 -12.23 62.16 -53.56
C LEU A 94 -11.38 61.38 -54.58
N VAL A 95 -10.56 62.06 -55.41
CA VAL A 95 -9.64 61.39 -56.35
C VAL A 95 -8.53 60.64 -55.61
N THR A 96 -7.85 61.27 -54.66
CA THR A 96 -6.82 60.60 -53.85
C THR A 96 -7.39 59.41 -53.09
N LEU A 97 -8.64 59.54 -52.62
CA LEU A 97 -9.33 58.46 -51.96
C LEU A 97 -9.72 57.33 -52.93
N ASP A 98 -10.16 57.66 -54.16
CA ASP A 98 -10.44 56.67 -55.21
C ASP A 98 -9.20 55.84 -55.56
N ASP A 99 -8.02 56.48 -55.65
CA ASP A 99 -6.74 55.80 -55.87
C ASP A 99 -6.40 54.85 -54.72
N THR A 100 -6.57 55.31 -53.47
CA THR A 100 -6.34 54.47 -52.28
C THR A 100 -7.29 53.26 -52.24
N LEU A 101 -8.57 53.47 -52.57
CA LEU A 101 -9.57 52.40 -52.67
C LEU A 101 -9.28 51.44 -53.82
N ALA A 102 -8.72 51.94 -54.94
CA ALA A 102 -8.27 51.11 -56.05
C ALA A 102 -7.12 50.18 -55.64
N ASP A 103 -6.13 50.72 -54.92
CA ASP A 103 -5.01 49.95 -54.39
C ASP A 103 -5.49 48.88 -53.40
N CYS A 104 -6.41 49.22 -52.50
CA CYS A 104 -7.05 48.25 -51.60
C CYS A 104 -7.77 47.13 -52.37
N ALA A 105 -8.54 47.49 -53.41
CA ALA A 105 -9.25 46.52 -54.25
C ALA A 105 -8.26 45.61 -55.00
N GLN A 106 -7.13 46.15 -55.50
CA GLN A 106 -6.09 45.37 -56.17
C GLN A 106 -5.37 44.43 -55.18
N HIS A 107 -5.10 44.88 -53.96
CA HIS A 107 -4.55 44.03 -52.90
C HIS A 107 -5.52 42.91 -52.48
N GLN A 108 -6.82 43.21 -52.36
CA GLN A 108 -7.86 42.21 -52.13
C GLN A 108 -7.87 41.17 -53.25
N HIS A 109 -7.86 41.62 -54.51
CA HIS A 109 -7.82 40.76 -55.68
C HIS A 109 -6.60 39.82 -55.66
N LEU A 110 -5.38 40.36 -55.53
CA LEU A 110 -4.14 39.56 -55.48
C LEU A 110 -4.14 38.58 -54.30
N THR A 111 -4.64 38.99 -53.14
CA THR A 111 -4.69 38.13 -51.95
C THR A 111 -5.69 36.99 -52.14
N LEU A 112 -6.88 37.27 -52.70
CA LEU A 112 -7.88 36.23 -52.99
C LEU A 112 -7.36 35.23 -54.02
N TYR A 113 -6.68 35.67 -55.09
CA TYR A 113 -6.06 34.75 -56.05
C TYR A 113 -4.86 33.98 -55.48
N ARG A 114 -4.14 34.54 -54.49
CA ARG A 114 -3.11 33.79 -53.78
C ARG A 114 -3.73 32.68 -52.94
N ILE A 115 -4.75 32.98 -52.14
CA ILE A 115 -5.43 32.02 -51.25
C ILE A 115 -6.22 30.99 -52.05
N HIS A 116 -6.92 31.41 -53.09
CA HIS A 116 -7.78 30.63 -53.98
C HIS A 116 -7.26 30.73 -55.44
N PRO A 117 -6.16 30.00 -55.74
CA PRO A 117 -5.53 30.05 -57.06
C PRO A 117 -6.46 29.54 -58.15
N ASP A 118 -6.17 29.95 -59.39
CA ASP A 118 -6.89 29.47 -60.56
C ASP A 118 -6.77 27.94 -60.69
N PRO A 119 -7.88 27.22 -60.98
CA PRO A 119 -7.83 25.76 -61.11
C PRO A 119 -6.83 25.24 -62.15
N GLY A 120 -6.58 26.00 -63.22
CA GLY A 120 -5.59 25.68 -64.24
C GLY A 120 -4.15 25.70 -63.71
N ALA A 121 -3.88 26.36 -62.58
CA ALA A 121 -2.55 26.45 -61.95
C ALA A 121 -2.32 25.42 -60.84
N LEU A 122 -3.34 24.68 -60.39
CA LEU A 122 -3.26 23.80 -59.21
C LEU A 122 -2.17 22.73 -59.30
N TRP A 123 -1.96 22.17 -60.50
CA TRP A 123 -0.96 21.13 -60.73
C TRP A 123 0.48 21.63 -60.50
N THR A 124 0.71 22.95 -60.50
CA THR A 124 2.01 23.55 -60.18
C THR A 124 2.29 23.60 -58.68
N LEU A 125 1.25 23.54 -57.84
CA LEU A 125 1.37 23.60 -56.38
C LEU A 125 1.71 22.23 -55.77
N ALA A 126 1.40 21.14 -56.48
CA ALA A 126 1.73 19.79 -56.04
C ALA A 126 3.26 19.66 -55.79
N GLY A 127 3.63 19.28 -54.57
CA GLY A 127 5.01 19.13 -54.12
C GLY A 127 5.68 20.40 -53.57
N THR A 128 4.98 21.54 -53.59
CA THR A 128 5.44 22.77 -52.93
C THR A 128 4.94 22.85 -51.48
N GLU A 129 5.43 23.80 -50.68
CA GLU A 129 4.95 24.06 -49.32
C GLU A 129 3.46 24.40 -49.24
N ARG A 130 2.87 24.82 -50.36
CA ARG A 130 1.44 25.14 -50.47
C ARG A 130 0.54 23.91 -50.67
N MET A 131 1.14 22.75 -50.97
CA MET A 131 0.42 21.49 -51.03
C MET A 131 -0.02 21.11 -49.61
N TRP A 132 -1.32 20.88 -49.43
CA TRP A 132 -1.92 20.52 -48.13
C TRP A 132 -1.70 21.55 -47.01
N GLU A 133 -1.52 22.83 -47.37
CA GLU A 133 -1.30 23.93 -46.42
C GLU A 133 -2.49 24.15 -45.46
N ARG A 134 -3.68 23.66 -45.81
CA ARG A 134 -4.91 23.87 -45.03
C ARG A 134 -5.16 22.73 -44.04
N THR A 135 -4.67 22.91 -42.83
CA THR A 135 -4.98 22.07 -41.66
C THR A 135 -6.36 22.41 -41.07
N PRO A 136 -6.93 21.62 -40.13
CA PRO A 136 -8.24 21.91 -39.54
C PRO A 136 -8.34 23.26 -38.82
N GLU A 137 -7.20 23.80 -38.37
CA GLU A 137 -7.09 25.10 -37.70
C GLU A 137 -6.94 26.27 -38.70
N HIS A 138 -6.69 25.98 -39.98
CA HIS A 138 -6.54 26.99 -41.00
C HIS A 138 -7.89 27.70 -41.25
N PRO A 139 -7.96 29.05 -41.26
CA PRO A 139 -9.23 29.79 -41.41
C PRO A 139 -10.04 29.45 -42.66
N GLN A 140 -9.35 29.03 -43.73
CA GLN A 140 -9.94 28.64 -45.02
C GLN A 140 -10.09 27.11 -45.19
N PHE A 141 -10.01 26.35 -44.10
CA PHE A 141 -10.19 24.90 -44.15
C PHE A 141 -11.62 24.55 -44.61
N GLY A 142 -11.72 23.80 -45.71
CA GLY A 142 -12.99 23.45 -46.34
C GLY A 142 -13.57 24.51 -47.30
N SER A 143 -12.90 25.65 -47.50
CA SER A 143 -13.34 26.71 -48.42
C SER A 143 -12.81 26.46 -49.83
N VAL A 144 -13.66 26.38 -50.85
CA VAL A 144 -13.25 26.06 -52.23
C VAL A 144 -13.75 27.10 -53.21
N ARG A 145 -12.91 27.54 -54.14
CA ARG A 145 -13.32 28.50 -55.18
C ARG A 145 -14.17 27.76 -56.22
N VAL A 146 -15.32 28.34 -56.53
CA VAL A 146 -16.28 27.78 -57.48
C VAL A 146 -16.31 28.53 -58.80
N GLY A 147 -15.84 29.77 -58.81
CA GLY A 147 -15.80 30.62 -59.98
C GLY A 147 -15.31 32.01 -59.65
N VAL A 148 -15.47 32.91 -60.61
CA VAL A 148 -15.14 34.33 -60.49
C VAL A 148 -16.42 35.15 -60.53
N GLY A 149 -16.53 36.13 -59.64
CA GLY A 149 -17.71 36.99 -59.51
C GLY A 149 -17.40 38.33 -58.86
N GLU A 150 -18.43 39.01 -58.40
CA GLU A 150 -18.30 40.25 -57.61
C GLU A 150 -18.37 39.92 -56.12
N GLN A 151 -17.46 40.49 -55.33
CA GLN A 151 -17.54 40.46 -53.87
C GLN A 151 -17.55 41.87 -53.30
N PRO A 152 -18.10 42.08 -52.08
CA PRO A 152 -17.94 43.34 -51.36
C PRO A 152 -16.46 43.72 -51.21
N SER A 153 -16.17 45.01 -51.33
CA SER A 153 -14.84 45.54 -51.01
C SER A 153 -14.51 45.31 -49.52
N ALA A 154 -13.32 44.79 -49.24
CA ALA A 154 -12.82 44.58 -47.88
C ALA A 154 -12.65 45.90 -47.11
N THR A 155 -12.49 47.02 -47.83
CA THR A 155 -12.52 48.37 -47.29
C THR A 155 -13.89 48.98 -47.57
N THR A 156 -14.69 49.17 -46.53
CA THR A 156 -16.03 49.75 -46.66
C THR A 156 -15.95 51.27 -46.60
N VAL A 157 -16.51 51.94 -47.60
CA VAL A 157 -16.64 53.40 -47.59
C VAL A 157 -17.97 53.77 -46.94
N VAL A 158 -17.91 54.44 -45.80
CA VAL A 158 -19.10 54.90 -45.07
C VAL A 158 -19.44 56.30 -45.55
N ALA A 159 -20.65 56.46 -46.11
CA ALA A 159 -21.16 57.77 -46.48
C ALA A 159 -21.39 58.61 -45.20
N PRO A 160 -21.11 59.93 -45.22
CA PRO A 160 -21.38 60.78 -44.07
C PRO A 160 -22.90 60.91 -43.85
N GLU A 161 -23.32 60.96 -42.59
CA GLU A 161 -24.70 61.31 -42.23
C GLU A 161 -24.93 62.78 -42.63
N LEU A 162 -25.76 63.01 -43.65
CA LEU A 162 -26.14 64.35 -44.09
C LEU A 162 -27.42 64.74 -43.33
N ASP A 163 -27.36 65.78 -42.50
CA ASP A 163 -28.55 66.41 -41.94
C ASP A 163 -29.45 66.87 -43.08
N SER A 164 -30.75 66.66 -42.94
CA SER A 164 -31.76 66.77 -44.00
C SER A 164 -32.04 68.19 -44.54
N ASP A 165 -31.11 69.12 -44.35
CA ASP A 165 -31.17 70.47 -44.94
C ASP A 165 -30.41 70.47 -46.28
N ASP A 166 -31.04 71.07 -47.30
CA ASP A 166 -30.57 71.26 -48.69
C ASP A 166 -29.29 72.14 -48.83
N SER A 167 -28.43 72.17 -47.79
CA SER A 167 -27.26 73.05 -47.67
C SER A 167 -26.00 72.50 -48.34
N ALA A 168 -25.91 71.21 -48.68
CA ALA A 168 -24.71 70.63 -49.29
C ALA A 168 -24.62 70.88 -50.81
N ASP A 169 -23.40 71.07 -51.34
CA ASP A 169 -23.19 71.23 -52.79
C ASP A 169 -23.59 69.94 -53.56
N PRO A 170 -24.55 70.00 -54.51
CA PRO A 170 -25.03 68.82 -55.23
C PRO A 170 -23.95 68.15 -56.10
N VAL A 171 -22.93 68.90 -56.54
CA VAL A 171 -21.86 68.35 -57.38
C VAL A 171 -20.93 67.44 -56.58
N THR A 172 -20.47 67.89 -55.41
CA THR A 172 -19.61 67.13 -54.50
C THR A 172 -20.37 65.95 -53.89
N THR A 173 -21.64 66.16 -53.52
CA THR A 173 -22.52 65.09 -53.01
C THR A 173 -22.76 64.00 -54.04
N GLY A 174 -23.03 64.37 -55.30
CA GLY A 174 -23.16 63.43 -56.41
C GLY A 174 -21.86 62.70 -56.75
N ALA A 175 -20.70 63.36 -56.61
CA ALA A 175 -19.39 62.73 -56.79
C ALA A 175 -19.08 61.70 -55.68
N ALA A 176 -19.36 62.03 -54.42
CA ALA A 176 -19.17 61.13 -53.28
C ALA A 176 -20.07 59.87 -53.38
N ARG A 177 -21.36 60.04 -53.69
CA ARG A 177 -22.28 58.89 -53.90
C ARG A 177 -21.84 57.96 -55.03
N ARG A 178 -21.34 58.52 -56.14
CA ARG A 178 -20.80 57.75 -57.26
C ARG A 178 -19.53 56.99 -56.89
N LEU A 179 -18.67 57.57 -56.06
CA LEU A 179 -17.46 56.89 -55.56
C LEU A 179 -17.84 55.69 -54.67
N VAL A 180 -18.76 55.88 -53.73
CA VAL A 180 -19.28 54.82 -52.84
C VAL A 180 -19.87 53.67 -53.66
N SER A 181 -20.73 53.96 -54.65
CA SER A 181 -21.33 52.90 -55.46
C SER A 181 -20.32 52.20 -56.37
N ARG A 182 -19.37 52.93 -56.97
CA ARG A 182 -18.35 52.37 -57.86
C ARG A 182 -17.34 51.47 -57.15
N ARG A 183 -17.02 51.77 -55.88
CA ARG A 183 -16.04 51.01 -55.08
C ARG A 183 -16.69 50.08 -54.04
N ALA A 184 -18.01 49.91 -54.07
CA ALA A 184 -18.74 49.03 -53.16
C ALA A 184 -18.36 47.55 -53.36
N THR A 185 -18.11 47.13 -54.61
CA THR A 185 -17.74 45.77 -54.97
C THR A 185 -16.41 45.72 -55.71
N VAL A 186 -15.71 44.60 -55.58
CA VAL A 186 -14.54 44.23 -56.39
C VAL A 186 -14.97 43.11 -57.31
N GLY A 187 -15.00 43.40 -58.62
CA GLY A 187 -15.30 42.41 -59.64
C GLY A 187 -14.10 41.53 -59.98
N GLY A 188 -14.37 40.38 -60.60
CA GLY A 188 -13.31 39.52 -61.13
C GLY A 188 -12.54 38.75 -60.06
N VAL A 189 -13.12 38.54 -58.86
CA VAL A 189 -12.45 37.85 -57.74
C VAL A 189 -13.02 36.45 -57.47
N PRO A 190 -12.23 35.53 -56.90
CA PRO A 190 -12.66 34.19 -56.52
C PRO A 190 -13.85 34.19 -55.57
N VAL A 191 -14.95 33.56 -55.98
CA VAL A 191 -16.10 33.25 -55.11
C VAL A 191 -15.95 31.84 -54.58
N THR A 192 -16.18 31.66 -53.27
CA THR A 192 -15.89 30.41 -52.56
C THR A 192 -17.10 29.86 -51.86
N VAL A 193 -17.20 28.52 -51.79
CA VAL A 193 -18.20 27.79 -51.02
C VAL A 193 -17.52 27.04 -49.88
N GLN A 194 -18.12 27.07 -48.69
CA GLN A 194 -17.60 26.40 -47.51
C GLN A 194 -18.18 24.98 -47.39
N LEU A 195 -17.45 23.98 -47.86
CA LEU A 195 -17.91 22.59 -47.95
C LEU A 195 -18.33 22.02 -46.59
N ARG A 196 -17.73 22.46 -45.48
CA ARG A 196 -18.09 21.94 -44.14
C ARG A 196 -19.47 22.36 -43.64
N SER A 197 -19.94 23.53 -44.05
CA SER A 197 -21.25 24.06 -43.67
C SER A 197 -22.31 23.81 -44.74
N THR A 198 -21.87 23.49 -45.97
CA THR A 198 -22.76 23.21 -47.09
C THR A 198 -23.03 21.71 -47.19
N ALA A 199 -24.30 21.33 -47.11
CA ALA A 199 -24.71 19.93 -47.20
C ALA A 199 -24.72 19.45 -48.66
N VAL A 200 -25.26 20.28 -49.57
CA VAL A 200 -25.40 19.95 -50.99
C VAL A 200 -24.90 21.09 -51.87
N VAL A 201 -24.04 20.76 -52.83
CA VAL A 201 -23.59 21.65 -53.90
C VAL A 201 -24.08 21.07 -55.22
N ALA A 202 -25.08 21.69 -55.85
CA ALA A 202 -25.61 21.21 -57.12
C ALA A 202 -25.05 22.02 -58.30
N VAL A 203 -24.64 21.32 -59.36
CA VAL A 203 -24.14 21.89 -60.61
C VAL A 203 -25.03 21.42 -61.75
N ALA A 204 -25.84 22.33 -62.29
CA ALA A 204 -26.79 22.06 -63.36
C ALA A 204 -26.30 22.59 -64.70
N GLY A 205 -26.47 21.82 -65.78
CA GLY A 205 -26.16 22.21 -67.15
C GLY A 205 -25.63 21.06 -68.01
N PRO A 206 -25.04 21.34 -69.20
CA PRO A 206 -24.55 20.28 -70.08
C PRO A 206 -23.52 19.40 -69.39
N ALA A 207 -23.71 18.07 -69.46
CA ALA A 207 -22.94 17.11 -68.64
C ALA A 207 -21.41 17.28 -68.75
N ALA A 208 -20.90 17.62 -69.94
CA ALA A 208 -19.47 17.86 -70.17
C ALA A 208 -18.93 19.07 -69.39
N HIS A 209 -19.71 20.15 -69.33
CA HIS A 209 -19.36 21.40 -68.66
C HIS A 209 -19.57 21.28 -67.14
N ALA A 210 -20.68 20.69 -66.69
CA ALA A 210 -20.93 20.45 -65.26
C ALA A 210 -19.84 19.57 -64.63
N ARG A 211 -19.43 18.48 -65.31
CA ARG A 211 -18.29 17.67 -64.88
C ARG A 211 -16.96 18.45 -64.87
N ALA A 212 -16.78 19.42 -65.78
CA ALA A 212 -15.57 20.25 -65.78
C ALA A 212 -15.49 21.16 -64.55
N VAL A 213 -16.62 21.70 -64.10
CA VAL A 213 -16.71 22.47 -62.86
C VAL A 213 -16.40 21.58 -61.65
N VAL A 214 -17.00 20.40 -61.58
CA VAL A 214 -16.75 19.48 -60.46
C VAL A 214 -15.29 18.99 -60.44
N ARG A 215 -14.65 18.75 -61.60
CA ARG A 215 -13.21 18.44 -61.66
C ARG A 215 -12.34 19.56 -61.08
N ALA A 216 -12.68 20.83 -61.37
CA ALA A 216 -12.00 21.98 -60.81
C ALA A 216 -12.12 22.00 -59.27
N LEU A 217 -13.33 21.79 -58.75
CA LEU A 217 -13.60 21.71 -57.30
C LEU A 217 -12.81 20.59 -56.64
N VAL A 218 -12.87 19.37 -57.18
CA VAL A 218 -12.17 18.19 -56.66
C VAL A 218 -10.65 18.40 -56.62
N CYS A 219 -10.06 18.95 -57.69
CA CYS A 219 -8.62 19.20 -57.72
C CYS A 219 -8.19 20.24 -56.69
N GLN A 220 -8.99 21.29 -56.47
CA GLN A 220 -8.68 22.30 -55.44
C GLN A 220 -8.69 21.68 -54.04
N VAL A 221 -9.73 20.89 -53.73
CA VAL A 221 -9.82 20.17 -52.44
C VAL A 221 -8.60 19.28 -52.25
N ALA A 222 -8.25 18.49 -53.26
CA ALA A 222 -7.17 17.52 -53.18
C ALA A 222 -5.77 18.15 -53.07
N VAL A 223 -5.53 19.29 -53.72
CA VAL A 223 -4.24 20.00 -53.65
C VAL A 223 -4.07 20.72 -52.32
N LEU A 224 -5.14 21.32 -51.76
CA LEU A 224 -5.04 22.22 -50.60
C LEU A 224 -5.25 21.52 -49.25
N HIS A 225 -5.80 20.31 -49.22
CA HIS A 225 -6.08 19.57 -47.98
C HIS A 225 -5.45 18.17 -47.97
N HIS A 226 -4.95 17.72 -46.82
CA HIS A 226 -4.37 16.38 -46.69
C HIS A 226 -5.45 15.26 -46.82
N PRO A 227 -5.14 14.10 -47.45
CA PRO A 227 -6.11 12.99 -47.61
C PRO A 227 -6.63 12.37 -46.30
N CYS A 228 -5.92 12.54 -45.18
CA CYS A 228 -6.41 12.15 -43.84
C CYS A 228 -7.48 13.08 -43.28
N LEU A 229 -7.65 14.27 -43.86
CA LEU A 229 -8.60 15.28 -43.39
C LEU A 229 -9.87 15.29 -44.24
N ILE A 230 -9.72 15.23 -45.58
CA ILE A 230 -10.84 15.19 -46.52
C ILE A 230 -10.72 13.96 -47.43
N GLY A 231 -11.74 13.11 -47.43
CA GLY A 231 -11.87 11.99 -48.38
C GLY A 231 -12.76 12.37 -49.56
N ILE A 232 -12.47 11.83 -50.75
CA ILE A 232 -13.24 12.10 -51.98
C ILE A 232 -13.76 10.79 -52.55
N ALA A 233 -15.06 10.71 -52.77
CA ALA A 233 -15.71 9.56 -53.39
C ALA A 233 -16.63 10.00 -54.53
N VAL A 234 -16.90 9.07 -55.46
CA VAL A 234 -17.87 9.27 -56.54
C VAL A 234 -18.90 8.15 -56.47
N MET A 235 -20.16 8.53 -56.55
CA MET A 235 -21.28 7.68 -56.91
C MET A 235 -21.67 8.06 -58.34
N SER A 236 -21.57 7.11 -59.27
CA SER A 236 -21.86 7.36 -60.68
C SER A 236 -22.66 6.23 -61.28
N GLY A 237 -23.62 6.55 -62.15
CA GLY A 237 -24.30 5.56 -63.00
C GLY A 237 -23.34 4.86 -63.98
N PRO A 238 -23.74 3.72 -64.58
CA PRO A 238 -22.87 2.92 -65.46
C PRO A 238 -22.25 3.70 -66.63
N GLY A 239 -22.97 4.69 -67.18
CA GLY A 239 -22.52 5.52 -68.30
C GLY A 239 -21.54 6.65 -67.95
N ALA A 240 -21.45 7.03 -66.66
CA ALA A 240 -20.61 8.14 -66.20
C ALA A 240 -19.27 7.70 -65.60
N ARG A 241 -19.11 6.40 -65.30
CA ARG A 241 -17.93 5.84 -64.60
C ARG A 241 -16.59 6.15 -65.29
N ALA A 242 -16.56 6.13 -66.63
CA ALA A 242 -15.34 6.42 -67.39
C ALA A 242 -14.85 7.88 -67.22
N ALA A 243 -15.77 8.82 -66.97
CA ALA A 243 -15.43 10.23 -66.76
C ALA A 243 -14.69 10.48 -65.44
N TRP A 244 -14.75 9.54 -64.49
CA TRP A 244 -14.18 9.63 -63.14
C TRP A 244 -13.01 8.66 -62.89
N ASP A 245 -12.59 7.87 -63.88
CA ASP A 245 -11.46 6.91 -63.73
C ASP A 245 -10.16 7.59 -63.27
N TRP A 246 -9.95 8.86 -63.62
CA TRP A 246 -8.78 9.63 -63.21
C TRP A 246 -8.63 9.79 -61.68
N LEU A 247 -9.71 9.67 -60.90
CA LEU A 247 -9.67 9.79 -59.45
C LEU A 247 -8.84 8.71 -58.77
N LYS A 248 -8.62 7.56 -59.40
CA LYS A 248 -7.73 6.51 -58.87
C LYS A 248 -6.32 6.99 -58.56
N TRP A 249 -5.89 8.08 -59.20
CA TRP A 249 -4.59 8.69 -58.96
C TRP A 249 -4.59 9.65 -57.76
N LEU A 250 -5.75 10.06 -57.25
CA LEU A 250 -5.83 10.92 -56.07
C LEU A 250 -5.66 10.11 -54.78
N PRO A 251 -4.75 10.52 -53.87
CA PRO A 251 -4.64 9.92 -52.53
C PRO A 251 -5.96 9.95 -51.73
N HIS A 252 -6.79 10.96 -51.98
CA HIS A 252 -8.07 11.21 -51.34
C HIS A 252 -9.16 10.20 -51.74
N HIS A 253 -8.94 9.44 -52.82
CA HIS A 253 -9.84 8.43 -53.37
C HIS A 253 -9.25 7.02 -53.23
N SER A 254 -8.90 6.65 -51.99
CA SER A 254 -8.38 5.31 -51.64
C SER A 254 -9.31 4.59 -50.68
N ALA A 255 -9.38 3.25 -50.77
CA ALA A 255 -10.12 2.39 -49.82
C ALA A 255 -9.68 2.56 -48.35
N THR A 256 -8.46 3.06 -48.10
CA THR A 256 -7.92 3.34 -46.76
C THR A 256 -8.12 4.78 -46.29
N ALA A 257 -8.74 5.66 -47.09
CA ALA A 257 -8.91 7.06 -46.75
C ALA A 257 -9.98 7.24 -45.64
N THR A 258 -9.52 7.51 -44.42
CA THR A 258 -10.35 7.80 -43.23
C THR A 258 -10.52 9.30 -43.00
N GLY A 259 -10.72 10.07 -44.07
CA GLY A 259 -10.93 11.52 -43.98
C GLY A 259 -12.04 11.87 -42.99
N ARG A 260 -11.79 12.83 -42.08
CA ARG A 260 -12.77 13.32 -41.10
C ARG A 260 -13.98 13.96 -41.75
N HIS A 261 -13.81 14.56 -42.93
CA HIS A 261 -14.86 15.10 -43.78
C HIS A 261 -14.85 14.36 -45.13
N ARG A 262 -16.01 14.05 -45.70
CA ARG A 262 -16.13 13.35 -46.98
C ARG A 262 -16.87 14.20 -48.00
N VAL A 263 -16.30 14.32 -49.19
CA VAL A 263 -16.94 14.93 -50.36
C VAL A 263 -17.34 13.80 -51.30
N VAL A 264 -18.65 13.64 -51.52
CA VAL A 264 -19.21 12.62 -52.41
C VAL A 264 -19.78 13.30 -53.64
N VAL A 265 -19.19 13.03 -54.80
CA VAL A 265 -19.71 13.49 -56.09
C VAL A 265 -20.75 12.50 -56.59
N VAL A 266 -21.91 12.98 -57.03
CA VAL A 266 -23.03 12.18 -57.52
C VAL A 266 -23.28 12.53 -58.99
N ASP A 267 -23.16 11.56 -59.90
CA ASP A 267 -23.31 11.73 -61.35
C ASP A 267 -24.26 10.66 -61.93
N GLY A 268 -25.53 11.03 -62.13
CA GLY A 268 -26.54 10.15 -62.73
C GLY A 268 -26.98 8.97 -61.85
N CYS A 269 -26.96 9.12 -60.52
CA CYS A 269 -27.51 8.17 -59.56
C CYS A 269 -28.11 8.89 -58.35
N GLU A 270 -28.84 8.17 -57.49
CA GLU A 270 -29.49 8.75 -56.30
C GLU A 270 -28.44 9.24 -55.29
N ALA A 271 -28.63 10.48 -54.81
CA ALA A 271 -27.75 11.11 -53.85
C ALA A 271 -27.94 10.51 -52.44
N PRO A 272 -26.86 10.34 -51.66
CA PRO A 272 -26.97 9.89 -50.27
C PRO A 272 -27.58 11.00 -49.40
N ALA A 273 -28.29 10.62 -48.33
CA ALA A 273 -28.84 11.58 -47.38
C ALA A 273 -27.71 12.41 -46.72
N PRO A 274 -27.90 13.72 -46.54
CA PRO A 274 -26.91 14.58 -45.90
C PRO A 274 -26.64 14.12 -44.46
N ALA A 275 -25.37 14.11 -44.06
CA ALA A 275 -24.92 13.66 -42.75
C ALA A 275 -23.77 14.53 -42.24
N ASP A 276 -23.54 14.57 -40.92
CA ASP A 276 -22.45 15.35 -40.34
C ASP A 276 -21.09 14.88 -40.88
N GLY A 277 -20.32 15.83 -41.42
CA GLY A 277 -19.04 15.54 -42.06
C GLY A 277 -19.13 14.99 -43.48
N LEU A 278 -20.31 15.07 -44.12
CA LEU A 278 -20.54 14.67 -45.52
C LEU A 278 -21.04 15.87 -46.34
N THR A 279 -20.36 16.18 -47.45
CA THR A 279 -20.83 17.11 -48.48
C THR A 279 -21.14 16.35 -49.75
N VAL A 280 -22.33 16.55 -50.29
CA VAL A 280 -22.75 15.96 -51.55
C VAL A 280 -22.57 16.99 -52.66
N VAL A 281 -21.89 16.62 -53.75
CA VAL A 281 -21.75 17.44 -54.96
C VAL A 281 -22.55 16.77 -56.07
N GLU A 282 -23.72 17.31 -56.38
CA GLU A 282 -24.66 16.73 -57.34
C GLU A 282 -24.45 17.33 -58.74
N ILE A 283 -24.40 16.47 -59.75
CA ILE A 283 -24.34 16.87 -61.15
C ILE A 283 -25.71 16.59 -61.76
N ASP A 284 -26.45 17.67 -62.04
CA ASP A 284 -27.73 17.61 -62.75
C ASP A 284 -27.50 17.91 -64.23
N ALA A 285 -27.45 16.85 -65.04
CA ALA A 285 -27.20 16.97 -66.47
C ALA A 285 -28.47 17.40 -67.20
N ASP A 286 -28.53 18.68 -67.56
CA ASP A 286 -29.57 19.24 -68.44
C ASP A 286 -28.96 19.59 -69.80
N ASP A 287 -29.22 18.74 -70.80
CA ASP A 287 -28.72 18.92 -72.17
C ASP A 287 -29.46 20.04 -72.94
N GLY A 288 -30.49 20.67 -72.34
CA GLY A 288 -31.25 21.76 -72.94
C GLY A 288 -30.75 23.18 -72.64
N GLY A 289 -29.89 23.36 -71.63
CA GLY A 289 -29.41 24.66 -71.15
C GLY A 289 -28.05 25.09 -71.71
N ALA A 290 -27.91 26.36 -72.13
CA ALA A 290 -26.65 26.89 -72.68
C ALA A 290 -25.61 27.30 -71.61
N ALA A 291 -26.00 27.44 -70.34
CA ALA A 291 -25.15 27.93 -69.26
C ALA A 291 -25.16 26.98 -68.06
N VAL A 292 -24.01 26.87 -67.36
CA VAL A 292 -23.90 26.10 -66.11
C VAL A 292 -24.37 26.97 -64.95
N ALA A 293 -25.32 26.47 -64.17
CA ALA A 293 -25.78 27.09 -62.94
C ALA A 293 -25.29 26.29 -61.74
N MET A 294 -24.94 26.98 -60.65
CA MET A 294 -24.46 26.34 -59.43
C MET A 294 -25.27 26.84 -58.23
N THR A 295 -25.67 25.92 -57.37
CA THR A 295 -26.35 26.22 -56.12
C THR A 295 -25.63 25.58 -54.94
N ALA A 296 -25.66 26.25 -53.78
CA ALA A 296 -25.19 25.71 -52.51
C ALA A 296 -26.36 25.76 -51.52
N ASP A 297 -26.80 24.60 -51.02
CA ASP A 297 -28.00 24.46 -50.16
C ASP A 297 -29.25 25.20 -50.69
N ALA A 298 -29.48 25.11 -52.01
CA ALA A 298 -30.54 25.78 -52.77
C ALA A 298 -30.37 27.29 -53.03
N ASP A 299 -29.32 27.93 -52.52
CA ASP A 299 -28.99 29.33 -52.86
C ASP A 299 -28.23 29.40 -54.19
N GLY A 300 -28.76 30.18 -55.14
CA GLY A 300 -28.16 30.39 -56.46
C GLY A 300 -26.89 31.26 -56.40
N LEU A 301 -25.80 30.76 -56.98
CA LEU A 301 -24.53 31.49 -57.07
C LEU A 301 -24.37 32.15 -58.44
N ALA A 302 -24.40 33.48 -58.47
CA ALA A 302 -24.15 34.26 -59.69
C ALA A 302 -22.64 34.38 -59.98
N VAL A 303 -22.03 33.31 -60.49
CA VAL A 303 -20.58 33.22 -60.74
C VAL A 303 -20.26 32.66 -62.13
N ALA A 304 -19.18 33.15 -62.73
CA ALA A 304 -18.57 32.46 -63.87
C ALA A 304 -17.82 31.23 -63.34
N CYS A 305 -18.44 30.05 -63.44
CA CYS A 305 -17.92 28.82 -62.85
C CYS A 305 -16.54 28.47 -63.43
N ASP A 306 -15.60 28.08 -62.56
CA ASP A 306 -14.30 27.61 -63.03
C ASP A 306 -14.43 26.21 -63.63
N VAL A 307 -13.75 25.96 -64.74
CA VAL A 307 -13.76 24.68 -65.44
C VAL A 307 -12.36 24.10 -65.52
N LEU A 308 -12.26 22.78 -65.33
CA LEU A 308 -11.02 22.03 -65.56
C LEU A 308 -11.25 20.89 -66.55
N SER A 309 -10.41 20.84 -67.59
CA SER A 309 -10.48 19.75 -68.58
C SER A 309 -10.09 18.41 -67.94
N LEU A 310 -10.53 17.29 -68.52
CA LEU A 310 -10.14 15.97 -68.03
C LEU A 310 -8.60 15.75 -68.09
N PRO A 311 -7.89 16.13 -69.17
CA PRO A 311 -6.42 16.08 -69.20
C PRO A 311 -5.75 16.85 -68.05
N ASP A 312 -6.23 18.05 -67.72
CA ASP A 312 -5.62 18.88 -66.68
C ASP A 312 -5.88 18.31 -65.28
N ALA A 313 -7.10 17.81 -65.04
CA ALA A 313 -7.45 17.12 -63.79
C ALA A 313 -6.60 15.85 -63.60
N LEU A 314 -6.40 15.07 -64.67
CA LEU A 314 -5.53 13.89 -64.65
C LEU A 314 -4.07 14.27 -64.39
N ALA A 315 -3.57 15.35 -64.99
CA ALA A 315 -2.21 15.85 -64.76
C ALA A 315 -2.02 16.26 -63.30
N CYS A 316 -2.99 16.99 -62.72
CA CYS A 316 -3.03 17.35 -61.31
C CYS A 316 -3.00 16.10 -60.41
N ALA A 317 -3.90 15.15 -60.65
CA ALA A 317 -4.01 13.93 -59.85
C ALA A 317 -2.75 13.07 -59.89
N ARG A 318 -2.12 12.90 -61.06
CA ARG A 318 -0.87 12.14 -61.19
C ARG A 318 0.32 12.82 -60.52
N ARG A 319 0.35 14.15 -60.46
CA ARG A 319 1.38 14.87 -59.71
C ARG A 319 1.20 14.68 -58.21
N LEU A 320 -0.04 14.77 -57.71
CA LEU A 320 -0.36 14.46 -56.32
C LEU A 320 -0.08 13.00 -55.94
N ALA A 321 -0.31 12.05 -56.86
CA ALA A 321 -0.07 10.63 -56.65
C ALA A 321 1.38 10.31 -56.25
N ARG A 322 2.37 11.11 -56.71
CA ARG A 322 3.79 10.94 -56.36
C ARG A 322 4.09 11.25 -54.89
N HIS A 323 3.21 12.01 -54.26
CA HIS A 323 3.29 12.39 -52.85
C HIS A 323 2.35 11.53 -52.00
N LEU A 324 1.86 10.39 -52.52
CA LEU A 324 1.09 9.43 -51.72
C LEU A 324 1.85 9.18 -50.41
N PRO A 325 1.22 9.35 -49.23
CA PRO A 325 1.77 8.80 -48.03
C PRO A 325 1.87 7.29 -48.29
N SER A 326 3.09 6.76 -48.36
CA SER A 326 3.26 5.33 -48.32
C SER A 326 2.47 4.84 -47.11
N THR A 327 1.66 3.79 -47.25
CA THR A 327 1.06 3.15 -46.08
C THR A 327 2.14 2.55 -45.16
N ALA A 328 3.41 2.54 -45.59
CA ALA A 328 4.58 2.36 -44.72
C ALA A 328 4.95 3.62 -43.90
N THR A 329 4.61 4.83 -44.33
CA THR A 329 4.94 6.09 -43.63
C THR A 329 3.82 6.65 -42.75
N ALA A 330 2.60 6.12 -42.81
CA ALA A 330 1.60 6.34 -41.76
C ALA A 330 2.01 5.70 -40.40
N HIS A 331 3.06 4.87 -40.41
CA HIS A 331 3.78 4.38 -39.23
C HIS A 331 4.97 5.27 -38.80
N HIS A 332 5.19 6.42 -39.44
CA HIS A 332 6.32 7.31 -39.15
C HIS A 332 5.93 8.69 -38.59
N GLN A 333 4.65 8.90 -38.29
CA GLN A 333 4.20 10.11 -37.56
C GLN A 333 3.50 9.79 -36.24
N ARG A 334 3.82 8.63 -35.65
CA ARG A 334 3.71 8.41 -34.21
C ARG A 334 5.08 8.00 -33.66
N GLY A 335 5.69 8.93 -32.95
CA GLY A 335 6.69 8.65 -31.93
C GLY A 335 8.13 8.57 -32.39
N ALA A 336 9.01 9.00 -31.49
CA ALA A 336 10.38 8.50 -31.38
C ALA A 336 10.48 7.00 -31.71
N ALA A 337 11.62 6.56 -32.22
CA ALA A 337 11.90 5.16 -32.54
C ALA A 337 11.23 4.19 -31.55
N ASP A 338 10.31 3.37 -32.07
CA ASP A 338 9.62 2.36 -31.29
C ASP A 338 10.65 1.49 -30.55
N TRP A 339 10.49 1.33 -29.24
CA TRP A 339 11.46 0.66 -28.37
C TRP A 339 11.72 -0.79 -28.82
N LEU A 340 10.69 -1.47 -29.32
CA LEU A 340 10.81 -2.81 -29.88
C LEU A 340 11.76 -2.84 -31.08
N GLY A 341 11.67 -1.82 -31.95
CA GLY A 341 12.56 -1.65 -33.10
C GLY A 341 14.01 -1.39 -32.70
N LEU A 342 14.25 -0.61 -31.64
CA LEU A 342 15.60 -0.36 -31.12
C LEU A 342 16.28 -1.62 -30.61
N LEU A 343 15.51 -2.59 -30.10
CA LEU A 343 16.00 -3.86 -29.59
C LEU A 343 15.96 -5.00 -30.61
N GLY A 344 15.47 -4.74 -31.83
CA GLY A 344 15.30 -5.77 -32.86
C GLY A 344 14.26 -6.83 -32.49
N ILE A 345 13.24 -6.47 -31.70
CA ILE A 345 12.12 -7.36 -31.32
C ILE A 345 10.99 -7.17 -32.33
N ASP A 346 10.72 -8.20 -33.14
CA ASP A 346 9.66 -8.16 -34.15
C ASP A 346 8.25 -8.22 -33.55
N ASP A 347 8.07 -9.04 -32.52
CA ASP A 347 6.79 -9.31 -31.87
C ASP A 347 6.97 -9.62 -30.37
N ALA A 348 6.46 -8.73 -29.50
CA ALA A 348 6.60 -8.86 -28.05
C ALA A 348 5.81 -10.04 -27.45
N GLU A 349 4.77 -10.54 -28.12
CA GLU A 349 4.02 -11.72 -27.66
C GLU A 349 4.74 -13.05 -27.95
N ARG A 350 5.77 -13.03 -28.81
CA ARG A 350 6.50 -14.21 -29.29
C ARG A 350 7.99 -14.12 -28.97
N ILE A 351 8.32 -13.54 -27.83
CA ILE A 351 9.70 -13.43 -27.36
C ILE A 351 10.27 -14.84 -27.08
N ASP A 352 11.38 -15.15 -27.74
CA ASP A 352 12.21 -16.32 -27.46
C ASP A 352 13.44 -15.85 -26.67
N ALA A 353 13.38 -16.03 -25.34
CA ALA A 353 14.42 -15.60 -24.42
C ALA A 353 15.79 -16.24 -24.74
N ASP A 354 15.79 -17.53 -25.11
CA ASP A 354 17.02 -18.24 -25.47
C ASP A 354 17.62 -17.64 -26.74
N ARG A 355 16.81 -17.31 -27.76
CA ARG A 355 17.31 -16.66 -28.98
C ARG A 355 17.86 -15.25 -28.71
N MET A 356 17.15 -14.46 -27.90
CA MET A 356 17.57 -13.09 -27.55
C MET A 356 18.87 -13.08 -26.73
N TRP A 357 18.97 -13.94 -25.71
CA TRP A 357 20.17 -14.05 -24.88
C TRP A 357 21.29 -14.87 -25.56
N SER A 358 20.96 -15.72 -26.55
CA SER A 358 21.97 -16.50 -27.30
C SER A 358 22.67 -15.72 -28.41
N ALA A 359 22.00 -14.76 -29.05
CA ALA A 359 22.64 -13.80 -29.94
C ALA A 359 23.75 -13.00 -29.22
N ALA A 360 23.69 -12.98 -27.88
CA ALA A 360 24.63 -12.34 -26.97
C ALA A 360 25.69 -13.30 -26.35
N ARG A 361 25.87 -14.53 -26.87
CA ARG A 361 26.70 -15.62 -26.24
C ARG A 361 28.23 -15.41 -26.17
N GLY A 362 28.76 -14.27 -26.57
CA GLY A 362 30.13 -13.86 -26.21
C GLY A 362 30.02 -12.64 -25.32
N GLN A 363 30.41 -12.75 -24.03
CA GLN A 363 30.30 -11.73 -22.96
C GLN A 363 29.82 -10.37 -23.49
N PRO A 364 28.50 -10.18 -23.62
CA PRO A 364 27.99 -9.01 -24.30
C PRO A 364 28.36 -7.80 -23.45
N PRO A 365 28.73 -6.66 -24.07
CA PRO A 365 28.79 -5.40 -23.36
C PRO A 365 27.52 -5.22 -22.53
N LEU A 366 27.61 -4.79 -21.26
CA LEU A 366 26.43 -4.40 -20.46
C LEU A 366 25.84 -3.11 -21.05
N ARG A 367 25.27 -3.23 -22.26
CA ARG A 367 24.96 -2.16 -23.20
C ARG A 367 23.54 -2.31 -23.69
N VAL A 368 22.84 -1.19 -23.73
CA VAL A 368 21.43 -1.16 -24.11
C VAL A 368 21.10 0.13 -24.85
N PRO A 369 20.29 0.08 -25.92
CA PRO A 369 19.79 1.28 -26.57
C PRO A 369 18.80 2.00 -25.65
N ILE A 370 19.01 3.30 -25.44
CA ILE A 370 18.18 4.14 -24.57
C ILE A 370 17.30 5.12 -25.34
N GLY A 371 17.62 5.39 -26.62
CA GLY A 371 16.88 6.33 -27.45
C GLY A 371 17.60 6.68 -28.75
N THR A 372 17.18 7.78 -29.38
CA THR A 372 17.75 8.26 -30.65
C THR A 372 18.26 9.69 -30.52
N ALA A 373 19.43 9.97 -31.10
CA ALA A 373 19.99 11.31 -31.20
C ALA A 373 19.27 12.15 -32.28
N GLU A 374 19.59 13.44 -32.37
CA GLU A 374 18.98 14.37 -33.33
C GLU A 374 19.26 13.99 -34.80
N ASP A 375 20.37 13.31 -35.07
CA ASP A 375 20.76 12.81 -36.38
C ASP A 375 20.12 11.44 -36.72
N GLY A 376 19.28 10.91 -35.83
CA GLY A 376 18.64 9.60 -35.97
C GLY A 376 19.51 8.41 -35.55
N THR A 377 20.75 8.64 -35.09
CA THR A 377 21.60 7.55 -34.58
C THR A 377 21.05 7.00 -33.26
N VAL A 378 21.22 5.69 -33.03
CA VAL A 378 20.82 5.05 -31.79
C VAL A 378 21.82 5.39 -30.69
N VAL A 379 21.34 5.94 -29.58
CA VAL A 379 22.14 6.22 -28.40
C VAL A 379 22.07 5.02 -27.47
N GLU A 380 23.23 4.47 -27.13
CA GLU A 380 23.37 3.30 -26.28
C GLU A 380 24.10 3.65 -24.99
N LEU A 381 23.71 3.02 -23.88
CA LEU A 381 24.37 3.16 -22.59
C LEU A 381 25.11 1.86 -22.26
N ASP A 382 26.45 1.90 -22.24
CA ASP A 382 27.31 0.78 -21.83
C ASP A 382 27.86 1.01 -20.42
N ILE A 383 27.32 0.32 -19.42
CA ILE A 383 27.68 0.51 -18.01
C ILE A 383 28.98 -0.21 -17.61
N ARG A 384 29.72 -0.81 -18.54
CA ARG A 384 31.03 -1.38 -18.22
C ARG A 384 32.04 -0.29 -17.90
N GLU A 385 33.15 -0.72 -17.33
CA GLU A 385 34.28 0.16 -17.06
C GLU A 385 34.83 0.80 -18.33
N ALA A 386 35.37 2.01 -18.21
CA ALA A 386 36.05 2.68 -19.30
C ALA A 386 37.21 1.84 -19.88
N ALA A 387 37.89 1.06 -19.04
CA ALA A 387 38.94 0.13 -19.47
C ALA A 387 38.42 -1.02 -20.36
N ALA A 388 37.14 -1.36 -20.26
CA ALA A 388 36.45 -2.36 -21.08
C ALA A 388 35.64 -1.73 -22.24
N GLY A 389 35.82 -0.44 -22.51
CA GLY A 389 35.15 0.29 -23.58
C GLY A 389 33.76 0.85 -23.24
N GLY A 390 33.33 0.78 -21.97
CA GLY A 390 32.07 1.35 -21.50
C GLY A 390 32.18 2.82 -21.04
N VAL A 391 31.07 3.40 -20.60
CA VAL A 391 31.02 4.78 -20.08
C VAL A 391 31.29 4.88 -18.57
N GLY A 392 31.50 3.73 -17.92
CA GLY A 392 31.85 3.57 -16.51
C GLY A 392 30.72 2.94 -15.67
N PRO A 393 31.07 2.34 -14.51
CA PRO A 393 30.17 1.46 -13.76
C PRO A 393 29.08 2.16 -12.97
N HIS A 394 29.23 3.45 -12.67
CA HIS A 394 28.27 4.20 -11.88
C HIS A 394 27.86 5.47 -12.61
N GLY A 395 26.61 5.89 -12.44
CA GLY A 395 26.10 7.09 -13.08
C GLY A 395 24.99 7.79 -12.30
N LEU A 396 24.66 8.98 -12.79
CA LEU A 396 23.71 9.90 -12.19
C LEU A 396 22.62 10.26 -13.21
N CYS A 397 21.35 10.21 -12.81
CA CYS A 397 20.20 10.63 -13.60
C CYS A 397 19.46 11.77 -12.90
N VAL A 398 19.39 12.94 -13.53
CA VAL A 398 18.66 14.10 -12.97
C VAL A 398 17.61 14.57 -13.96
N GLY A 399 16.39 14.80 -13.45
CA GLY A 399 15.30 15.33 -14.27
C GLY A 399 14.12 15.79 -13.43
N ALA A 400 13.59 16.97 -13.73
CA ALA A 400 12.44 17.55 -13.06
C ALA A 400 11.18 16.67 -13.21
N THR A 401 10.18 16.89 -12.35
CA THR A 401 8.87 16.23 -12.47
C THR A 401 8.28 16.48 -13.86
N GLY A 402 7.81 15.42 -14.53
CA GLY A 402 7.27 15.51 -15.90
C GLY A 402 8.31 15.49 -17.02
N SER A 403 9.62 15.50 -16.71
CA SER A 403 10.70 15.38 -17.73
C SER A 403 10.82 13.98 -18.35
N GLY A 404 10.19 12.96 -17.74
CA GLY A 404 10.27 11.57 -18.19
C GLY A 404 11.31 10.70 -17.45
N LYS A 405 11.86 11.16 -16.32
CA LYS A 405 12.85 10.39 -15.51
C LYS A 405 12.41 8.95 -15.20
N SER A 406 11.22 8.76 -14.61
CA SER A 406 10.73 7.43 -14.25
C SER A 406 10.55 6.52 -15.48
N GLU A 407 10.09 7.10 -16.59
CA GLU A 407 9.95 6.37 -17.86
C GLU A 407 11.32 5.99 -18.45
N PHE A 408 12.32 6.88 -18.37
CA PHE A 408 13.69 6.55 -18.75
C PHE A 408 14.26 5.40 -17.93
N LEU A 409 14.05 5.40 -16.61
CA LEU A 409 14.48 4.29 -15.73
C LEU A 409 13.79 2.97 -16.10
N ARG A 410 12.49 3.01 -16.45
CA ARG A 410 11.75 1.83 -16.95
C ARG A 410 12.34 1.31 -18.25
N THR A 411 12.54 2.20 -19.22
CA THR A 411 13.10 1.89 -20.54
C THR A 411 14.49 1.26 -20.42
N LEU A 412 15.36 1.84 -19.57
CA LEU A 412 16.69 1.32 -19.31
C LEU A 412 16.63 -0.07 -18.67
N THR A 413 15.86 -0.22 -17.60
CA THR A 413 15.77 -1.48 -16.84
C THR A 413 15.18 -2.60 -17.69
N LEU A 414 14.09 -2.33 -18.40
CA LEU A 414 13.47 -3.30 -19.31
C LEU A 414 14.43 -3.69 -20.44
N GLY A 415 15.17 -2.72 -21.00
CA GLY A 415 16.14 -2.99 -22.05
C GLY A 415 17.26 -3.91 -21.56
N MET A 416 17.76 -3.68 -20.33
CA MET A 416 18.75 -4.56 -19.70
C MET A 416 18.21 -5.98 -19.47
N ILE A 417 16.95 -6.14 -19.03
CA ILE A 417 16.27 -7.44 -18.85
C ILE A 417 16.11 -8.16 -20.21
N ALA A 418 15.74 -7.43 -21.25
CA ALA A 418 15.49 -7.99 -22.57
C ALA A 418 16.79 -8.48 -23.25
N THR A 419 17.91 -7.76 -23.09
CA THR A 419 19.15 -8.08 -23.80
C THR A 419 20.11 -9.01 -23.05
N HIS A 420 19.98 -9.13 -21.72
CA HIS A 420 20.90 -9.92 -20.90
C HIS A 420 20.19 -11.07 -20.20
N SER A 421 20.86 -12.20 -20.02
CA SER A 421 20.34 -13.31 -19.20
C SER A 421 20.46 -13.00 -17.70
N PRO A 422 19.57 -13.53 -16.83
CA PRO A 422 19.74 -13.45 -15.37
C PRO A 422 21.05 -14.07 -14.86
N GLU A 423 21.68 -14.95 -15.64
CA GLU A 423 22.98 -15.54 -15.28
C GLU A 423 24.13 -14.53 -15.33
N VAL A 424 23.98 -13.44 -16.11
CA VAL A 424 25.01 -12.40 -16.27
C VAL A 424 24.64 -11.06 -15.64
N LEU A 425 23.34 -10.78 -15.43
CA LEU A 425 22.87 -9.53 -14.86
C LEU A 425 21.72 -9.74 -13.87
N ASN A 426 21.88 -9.18 -12.67
CA ASN A 426 20.84 -9.04 -11.66
C ASN A 426 20.57 -7.56 -11.35
N LEU A 427 19.36 -7.26 -10.89
CA LEU A 427 18.87 -5.92 -10.64
C LEU A 427 18.39 -5.75 -9.19
N VAL A 428 18.72 -4.61 -8.57
CA VAL A 428 18.10 -4.14 -7.32
C VAL A 428 17.50 -2.78 -7.61
N LEU A 429 16.18 -2.69 -7.49
CA LEU A 429 15.40 -1.52 -7.87
C LEU A 429 14.84 -0.87 -6.60
N VAL A 430 15.19 0.39 -6.35
CA VAL A 430 14.82 1.11 -5.13
C VAL A 430 14.04 2.37 -5.49
N ASP A 431 12.87 2.55 -4.89
CA ASP A 431 12.02 3.75 -5.03
C ASP A 431 11.69 4.31 -3.63
N PHE A 432 12.33 5.42 -3.26
CA PHE A 432 12.24 5.95 -1.90
C PHE A 432 10.85 6.49 -1.53
N LYS A 433 10.18 7.22 -2.44
CA LYS A 433 8.89 7.91 -2.18
C LYS A 433 7.65 7.06 -2.49
N GLY A 434 7.82 5.78 -2.83
CA GLY A 434 6.69 4.91 -3.17
C GLY A 434 6.10 5.18 -4.56
N GLY A 435 6.94 5.61 -5.50
CA GLY A 435 6.54 5.73 -6.90
C GLY A 435 6.22 4.38 -7.53
N ALA A 436 5.52 4.41 -8.66
CA ALA A 436 5.21 3.23 -9.47
C ALA A 436 6.31 2.91 -10.49
N THR A 437 7.53 3.47 -10.33
CA THR A 437 8.57 3.43 -11.38
C THR A 437 8.89 2.00 -11.81
N PHE A 438 9.08 1.08 -10.86
CA PHE A 438 9.51 -0.29 -11.14
C PHE A 438 8.40 -1.34 -10.96
N LEU A 439 7.14 -0.91 -10.90
CA LEU A 439 6.00 -1.81 -10.70
C LEU A 439 5.91 -2.85 -11.82
N GLY A 440 5.73 -4.13 -11.46
CA GLY A 440 5.60 -5.26 -12.39
C GLY A 440 6.93 -5.92 -12.74
N MET A 441 8.07 -5.28 -12.48
CA MET A 441 9.39 -5.82 -12.81
C MET A 441 9.81 -6.99 -11.91
N GLU A 442 9.17 -7.17 -10.74
CA GLU A 442 9.37 -8.30 -9.84
C GLU A 442 9.08 -9.67 -10.49
N GLN A 443 8.38 -9.69 -11.62
CA GLN A 443 8.09 -10.90 -12.40
C GLN A 443 9.32 -11.43 -13.17
N ALA A 444 10.32 -10.57 -13.42
CA ALA A 444 11.54 -10.94 -14.13
C ALA A 444 12.56 -11.61 -13.19
N ARG A 445 13.16 -12.72 -13.64
CA ARG A 445 14.13 -13.46 -12.83
C ARG A 445 15.45 -12.74 -12.57
N HIS A 446 15.74 -11.66 -13.30
CA HIS A 446 16.88 -10.76 -13.05
C HIS A 446 16.71 -9.93 -11.78
N VAL A 447 15.46 -9.62 -11.41
CA VAL A 447 15.19 -8.70 -10.32
C VAL A 447 15.36 -9.44 -9.00
N SER A 448 16.46 -9.15 -8.32
CA SER A 448 16.71 -9.64 -6.98
C SER A 448 15.73 -9.04 -5.99
N ALA A 449 15.37 -7.76 -6.16
CA ALA A 449 14.50 -7.05 -5.25
C ALA A 449 13.93 -5.77 -5.86
N VAL A 450 12.67 -5.50 -5.55
CA VAL A 450 12.03 -4.19 -5.72
C VAL A 450 11.70 -3.67 -4.33
N ILE A 451 12.31 -2.55 -3.94
CA ILE A 451 12.18 -1.95 -2.62
C ILE A 451 11.50 -0.59 -2.81
N THR A 452 10.24 -0.48 -2.40
CA THR A 452 9.44 0.74 -2.56
C THR A 452 8.98 1.29 -1.21
N ASN A 453 8.50 2.53 -1.20
CA ASN A 453 7.84 3.18 -0.07
C ASN A 453 8.69 3.23 1.21
N LEU A 454 9.97 3.53 1.06
CA LEU A 454 10.92 3.58 2.18
C LEU A 454 10.81 4.85 3.02
N ALA A 455 10.23 5.93 2.49
CA ALA A 455 10.17 7.24 3.15
C ALA A 455 9.50 7.22 4.53
N ASP A 456 8.47 6.39 4.70
CA ASP A 456 7.72 6.28 5.96
C ASP A 456 8.21 5.13 6.86
N GLU A 457 9.18 4.33 6.40
CA GLU A 457 9.63 3.10 7.07
C GLU A 457 11.15 3.09 7.32
N ALA A 458 11.63 3.99 8.20
CA ALA A 458 13.03 4.07 8.62
C ALA A 458 13.71 2.71 8.96
N PRO A 459 13.03 1.73 9.60
CA PRO A 459 13.62 0.41 9.84
C PRO A 459 13.96 -0.35 8.55
N LEU A 460 13.17 -0.20 7.48
CA LEU A 460 13.44 -0.83 6.18
C LEU A 460 14.65 -0.23 5.49
N VAL A 461 14.88 1.07 5.63
CA VAL A 461 16.10 1.74 5.11
C VAL A 461 17.35 1.17 5.79
N SER A 462 17.33 1.05 7.12
CA SER A 462 18.43 0.44 7.88
C SER A 462 18.68 -1.01 7.45
N ARG A 463 17.61 -1.78 7.27
CA ARG A 463 17.67 -3.15 6.76
C ARG A 463 18.28 -3.21 5.35
N MET A 464 17.94 -2.26 4.47
CA MET A 464 18.43 -2.21 3.08
C MET A 464 19.93 -1.94 3.06
N ARG A 465 20.39 -1.04 3.95
CA ARG A 465 21.81 -0.77 4.15
C ARG A 465 22.57 -2.03 4.55
N GLU A 466 22.03 -2.79 5.52
CA GLU A 466 22.63 -4.06 5.98
C GLU A 466 22.67 -5.09 4.85
N ALA A 467 21.59 -5.26 4.09
CA ALA A 467 21.50 -6.22 2.98
C ALA A 467 22.49 -5.93 1.84
N LEU A 468 22.62 -4.67 1.43
CA LEU A 468 23.57 -4.25 0.39
C LEU A 468 25.03 -4.33 0.87
N SER A 469 25.28 -3.97 2.13
CA SER A 469 26.61 -4.15 2.75
C SER A 469 26.99 -5.63 2.84
N GLY A 470 26.02 -6.49 3.16
CA GLY A 470 26.13 -7.94 3.09
C GLY A 470 26.50 -8.44 1.69
N GLU A 471 25.90 -7.87 0.65
CA GLU A 471 26.21 -8.25 -0.74
C GLU A 471 27.63 -7.88 -1.15
N VAL A 472 28.11 -6.69 -0.76
CA VAL A 472 29.51 -6.29 -0.96
C VAL A 472 30.44 -7.32 -0.33
N HIS A 473 30.16 -7.72 0.92
CA HIS A 473 30.97 -8.70 1.64
C HIS A 473 30.91 -10.09 1.00
N ARG A 474 29.71 -10.59 0.69
CA ARG A 474 29.49 -11.90 0.05
C ARG A 474 30.26 -12.02 -1.26
N ARG A 475 30.24 -10.97 -2.10
CA ARG A 475 30.99 -10.95 -3.37
C ARG A 475 32.50 -10.98 -3.14
N GLN A 476 33.02 -10.24 -2.17
CA GLN A 476 34.44 -10.31 -1.80
C GLN A 476 34.84 -11.72 -1.35
N GLU A 477 34.01 -12.38 -0.54
CA GLU A 477 34.26 -13.75 -0.09
C GLU A 477 34.25 -14.77 -1.22
N ILE A 478 33.34 -14.64 -2.20
CA ILE A 478 33.29 -15.49 -3.39
C ILE A 478 34.59 -15.34 -4.21
N LEU A 479 35.03 -14.11 -4.48
CA LEU A 479 36.29 -13.87 -5.20
C LEU A 479 37.49 -14.43 -4.43
N ARG A 480 37.49 -14.31 -3.09
CA ARG A 480 38.53 -14.87 -2.22
C ARG A 480 38.55 -16.39 -2.27
N ALA A 481 37.39 -17.03 -2.16
CA ALA A 481 37.24 -18.49 -2.17
C ALA A 481 37.58 -19.12 -3.54
N ALA A 482 37.37 -18.38 -4.64
CA ALA A 482 37.67 -18.83 -6.00
C ALA A 482 39.15 -18.75 -6.41
N GLY A 483 40.06 -18.56 -5.44
CA GLY A 483 41.50 -18.45 -5.68
C GLY A 483 42.09 -17.07 -5.44
N ASN A 484 41.48 -16.27 -4.57
CA ASN A 484 41.91 -14.91 -4.23
C ASN A 484 41.99 -13.97 -5.44
N LEU A 485 40.95 -14.00 -6.27
CA LEU A 485 40.83 -13.19 -7.48
C LEU A 485 40.58 -11.71 -7.13
N ALA A 486 41.15 -10.80 -7.91
CA ALA A 486 41.11 -9.37 -7.59
C ALA A 486 39.82 -8.67 -8.06
N ASN A 487 39.20 -9.18 -9.12
CA ASN A 487 38.04 -8.57 -9.76
C ASN A 487 37.12 -9.60 -10.43
N ILE A 488 35.91 -9.16 -10.79
CA ILE A 488 34.89 -9.99 -11.42
C ILE A 488 35.30 -10.49 -12.82
N SER A 489 36.08 -9.71 -13.58
CA SER A 489 36.55 -10.14 -14.90
C SER A 489 37.50 -11.34 -14.81
N GLU A 490 38.37 -11.39 -13.79
CA GLU A 490 39.19 -12.56 -13.49
C GLU A 490 38.34 -13.77 -13.07
N TYR A 491 37.27 -13.54 -12.31
CA TYR A 491 36.31 -14.58 -11.91
C TYR A 491 35.58 -15.18 -13.11
N ASP A 492 35.07 -14.36 -14.02
CA ASP A 492 34.38 -14.84 -15.22
C ASP A 492 35.34 -15.62 -16.13
N ASN A 493 36.58 -15.16 -16.28
CA ASN A 493 37.63 -15.87 -17.00
C ASN A 493 37.98 -17.22 -16.34
N ALA A 494 38.06 -17.26 -15.01
CA ALA A 494 38.30 -18.49 -14.25
C ALA A 494 37.12 -19.46 -14.41
N ARG A 495 35.88 -18.96 -14.37
CA ARG A 495 34.66 -19.73 -14.57
C ARG A 495 34.53 -20.28 -16.00
N ALA A 496 34.95 -19.52 -17.01
CA ALA A 496 35.01 -20.00 -18.39
C ALA A 496 35.94 -21.22 -18.55
N ARG A 497 37.00 -21.30 -17.73
CA ARG A 497 37.94 -22.44 -17.67
C ARG A 497 37.48 -23.55 -16.73
N ASN A 498 36.77 -23.21 -15.66
CA ASN A 498 36.24 -24.14 -14.66
C ASN A 498 34.73 -23.93 -14.45
N ARG A 499 33.92 -24.73 -15.14
CA ARG A 499 32.45 -24.67 -15.06
C ARG A 499 31.87 -25.04 -13.68
N GLY A 500 32.68 -25.52 -12.74
CA GLY A 500 32.26 -25.81 -11.37
C GLY A 500 32.10 -24.56 -10.49
N LEU A 501 32.58 -23.39 -10.93
CA LEU A 501 32.36 -22.13 -10.20
C LEU A 501 30.94 -21.59 -10.43
N PRO A 502 30.22 -21.16 -9.37
CA PRO A 502 28.87 -20.61 -9.50
C PRO A 502 28.87 -19.33 -10.34
N ALA A 503 27.77 -19.05 -11.04
CA ALA A 503 27.62 -17.77 -11.76
C ALA A 503 27.61 -16.59 -10.78
N LEU A 504 28.35 -15.53 -11.09
CA LEU A 504 28.37 -14.30 -10.32
C LEU A 504 27.94 -13.13 -11.22
N PRO A 505 26.64 -12.94 -11.48
CA PRO A 505 26.15 -11.88 -12.36
C PRO A 505 26.54 -10.48 -11.86
N ALA A 506 26.72 -9.56 -12.79
CA ALA A 506 26.82 -8.13 -12.48
C ALA A 506 25.54 -7.69 -11.76
N LEU A 507 25.66 -6.86 -10.72
CA LEU A 507 24.52 -6.33 -9.97
C LEU A 507 24.31 -4.87 -10.30
N PHE A 508 23.21 -4.54 -10.95
CA PHE A 508 22.87 -3.15 -11.25
C PHE A 508 21.84 -2.63 -10.24
N VAL A 509 22.29 -1.69 -9.40
CA VAL A 509 21.50 -1.07 -8.34
C VAL A 509 20.99 0.28 -8.84
N VAL A 510 19.67 0.41 -8.99
CA VAL A 510 19.01 1.64 -9.44
C VAL A 510 18.25 2.24 -8.26
N VAL A 511 18.63 3.45 -7.85
CA VAL A 511 18.02 4.14 -6.71
C VAL A 511 17.34 5.41 -7.19
N ASP A 512 16.00 5.41 -7.15
CA ASP A 512 15.20 6.58 -7.43
C ASP A 512 14.98 7.46 -6.18
N GLU A 513 14.97 8.78 -6.39
CA GLU A 513 14.91 9.81 -5.36
C GLU A 513 16.03 9.71 -4.28
N PHE A 514 17.26 9.40 -4.70
CA PHE A 514 18.39 9.21 -3.76
C PHE A 514 18.71 10.46 -2.90
N SER A 515 18.48 11.67 -3.43
CA SER A 515 18.71 12.91 -2.68
C SER A 515 17.84 13.01 -1.44
N GLU A 516 16.60 12.51 -1.52
CA GLU A 516 15.67 12.48 -0.39
C GLU A 516 16.05 11.38 0.60
N LEU A 517 16.52 10.23 0.10
CA LEU A 517 17.05 9.16 0.94
C LEU A 517 18.20 9.67 1.81
N LEU A 518 19.16 10.40 1.23
CA LEU A 518 20.29 10.96 1.96
C LEU A 518 19.93 12.15 2.85
N SER A 519 18.80 12.83 2.61
CA SER A 519 18.34 13.91 3.47
C SER A 519 17.81 13.37 4.80
N GLN A 520 17.08 12.26 4.74
CA GLN A 520 16.51 11.59 5.92
C GLN A 520 17.49 10.61 6.59
N HIS A 521 18.34 9.94 5.80
CA HIS A 521 19.31 8.94 6.27
C HIS A 521 20.74 9.22 5.74
N PRO A 522 21.47 10.15 6.39
CA PRO A 522 22.81 10.56 5.94
C PRO A 522 23.87 9.45 5.98
N ASP A 523 23.70 8.47 6.87
CA ASP A 523 24.59 7.33 7.06
C ASP A 523 24.67 6.42 5.82
N PHE A 524 23.68 6.48 4.93
CA PHE A 524 23.68 5.74 3.68
C PHE A 524 24.75 6.20 2.67
N ALA A 525 25.24 7.45 2.80
CA ALA A 525 26.26 7.99 1.92
C ALA A 525 27.55 7.15 1.94
N GLU A 526 27.92 6.63 3.11
CA GLU A 526 29.12 5.79 3.28
C GLU A 526 29.02 4.50 2.46
N LEU A 527 27.83 3.89 2.38
CA LEU A 527 27.58 2.69 1.58
C LEU A 527 27.72 3.00 0.09
N PHE A 528 27.17 4.11 -0.40
CA PHE A 528 27.32 4.49 -1.81
C PHE A 528 28.77 4.80 -2.16
N VAL A 529 29.54 5.42 -1.26
CA VAL A 529 30.98 5.63 -1.46
C VAL A 529 31.73 4.31 -1.48
N ALA A 530 31.38 3.37 -0.58
CA ALA A 530 31.96 2.03 -0.58
C ALA A 530 31.68 1.28 -1.89
N ILE A 531 30.45 1.35 -2.42
CA ILE A 531 30.07 0.80 -3.73
C ILE A 531 30.80 1.54 -4.86
N GLY A 532 30.93 2.87 -4.81
CA GLY A 532 31.69 3.63 -5.82
C GLY A 532 33.18 3.24 -5.88
N ARG A 533 33.77 2.86 -4.73
CA ARG A 533 35.17 2.44 -4.61
C ARG A 533 35.39 0.97 -4.98
N LEU A 534 34.54 0.07 -4.48
CA LEU A 534 34.71 -1.39 -4.59
C LEU A 534 33.83 -2.03 -5.67
N GLY A 535 32.74 -1.37 -6.06
CA GLY A 535 31.71 -1.93 -6.94
C GLY A 535 32.27 -2.33 -8.29
N ARG A 536 33.21 -1.55 -8.82
CA ARG A 536 33.98 -1.87 -10.02
C ARG A 536 34.55 -3.30 -9.99
N SER A 537 35.35 -3.64 -8.99
CA SER A 537 35.97 -4.97 -8.88
C SER A 537 34.97 -6.06 -8.53
N LEU A 538 33.85 -5.72 -7.88
CA LEU A 538 32.81 -6.67 -7.49
C LEU A 538 31.70 -6.86 -8.55
N GLY A 539 31.77 -6.15 -9.68
CA GLY A 539 30.71 -6.11 -10.69
C GLY A 539 29.40 -5.55 -10.15
N MET A 540 29.46 -4.58 -9.22
CA MET A 540 28.30 -3.83 -8.75
C MET A 540 28.29 -2.45 -9.42
N HIS A 541 27.20 -2.16 -10.12
CA HIS A 541 26.96 -0.92 -10.86
C HIS A 541 25.88 -0.11 -10.13
N LEU A 542 26.01 1.22 -10.11
CA LEU A 542 25.10 2.09 -9.34
C LEU A 542 24.55 3.20 -10.23
N LEU A 543 23.22 3.32 -10.33
CA LEU A 543 22.54 4.44 -10.95
C LEU A 543 21.74 5.19 -9.89
N LEU A 544 22.17 6.41 -9.59
CA LEU A 544 21.47 7.31 -8.67
C LEU A 544 20.57 8.24 -9.47
N ALA A 545 19.27 8.29 -9.16
CA ALA A 545 18.32 9.13 -9.84
C ALA A 545 17.61 10.08 -8.88
N SER A 546 17.39 11.34 -9.28
CA SER A 546 16.69 12.32 -8.44
C SER A 546 15.96 13.38 -9.26
N GLN A 547 14.86 13.90 -8.71
CA GLN A 547 14.16 15.06 -9.27
C GLN A 547 14.93 16.37 -9.10
N ARG A 548 15.73 16.48 -8.03
CA ARG A 548 16.52 17.65 -7.68
C ARG A 548 17.92 17.27 -7.21
N LEU A 549 18.88 18.13 -7.49
CA LEU A 549 20.25 17.92 -7.07
C LEU A 549 20.64 18.92 -5.97
N ASP A 550 21.18 18.40 -4.87
CA ASP A 550 21.83 19.17 -3.82
C ASP A 550 23.33 18.80 -3.84
N GLU A 551 24.19 19.73 -4.26
CA GLU A 551 25.64 19.53 -4.38
C GLU A 551 26.28 19.09 -3.07
N GLY A 552 25.75 19.52 -1.92
CA GLY A 552 26.28 19.13 -0.62
C GLY A 552 26.18 17.62 -0.35
N ARG A 553 25.22 16.94 -0.97
CA ARG A 553 24.90 15.52 -0.78
C ARG A 553 25.71 14.58 -1.66
N LEU A 554 26.36 15.10 -2.71
CA LEU A 554 27.20 14.34 -3.64
C LEU A 554 28.67 14.25 -3.20
N ARG A 555 29.06 14.93 -2.12
CA ARG A 555 30.45 14.97 -1.64
C ARG A 555 31.03 13.56 -1.47
N GLY A 556 32.13 13.30 -2.19
CA GLY A 556 32.82 12.01 -2.20
C GLY A 556 32.27 10.98 -3.19
N LEU A 557 31.06 11.16 -3.72
CA LEU A 557 30.46 10.29 -4.75
C LEU A 557 30.76 10.77 -6.18
N GLU A 558 30.91 12.08 -6.38
CA GLU A 558 31.09 12.68 -7.72
C GLU A 558 32.25 12.08 -8.52
N THR A 559 33.34 11.70 -7.84
CA THR A 559 34.52 11.09 -8.45
C THR A 559 34.29 9.67 -8.95
N HIS A 560 33.24 9.01 -8.48
CA HIS A 560 32.88 7.64 -8.85
C HIS A 560 31.78 7.58 -9.92
N LEU A 561 30.99 8.65 -10.09
CA LEU A 561 29.89 8.75 -11.06
C LEU A 561 30.43 9.12 -12.45
N SER A 562 30.60 8.11 -13.30
CA SER A 562 31.31 8.19 -14.59
C SER A 562 30.46 8.78 -15.72
N TYR A 563 29.18 8.43 -15.77
CA TYR A 563 28.23 8.95 -16.77
C TYR A 563 27.10 9.72 -16.10
N ARG A 564 26.54 10.69 -16.81
CA ARG A 564 25.46 11.54 -16.32
C ARG A 564 24.38 11.70 -17.38
N VAL A 565 23.17 11.27 -17.04
CA VAL A 565 21.95 11.49 -17.83
C VAL A 565 21.22 12.68 -17.24
N CYS A 566 20.99 13.71 -18.03
CA CYS A 566 20.33 14.93 -17.59
C CYS A 566 19.13 15.19 -18.50
N LEU A 567 17.93 14.92 -17.99
CA LEU A 567 16.67 15.36 -18.60
C LEU A 567 16.43 16.83 -18.24
N LYS A 568 15.30 17.38 -18.69
CA LYS A 568 14.92 18.76 -18.36
C LYS A 568 15.01 19.04 -16.85
N THR A 569 15.83 20.02 -16.45
CA THR A 569 16.03 20.45 -15.05
C THR A 569 15.14 21.63 -14.67
N PHE A 570 14.97 21.92 -13.37
CA PHE A 570 14.21 23.09 -12.93
C PHE A 570 14.99 24.40 -13.09
N SER A 571 16.32 24.32 -13.04
CA SER A 571 17.19 25.49 -13.13
C SER A 571 18.45 25.25 -13.96
N ALA A 572 19.04 26.35 -14.44
CA ALA A 572 20.33 26.32 -15.12
C ALA A 572 21.49 25.92 -14.20
N SER A 573 21.40 26.18 -12.89
CA SER A 573 22.41 25.77 -11.91
C SER A 573 22.44 24.25 -11.75
N GLU A 574 21.29 23.57 -11.67
CA GLU A 574 21.23 22.10 -11.62
C GLU A 574 21.83 21.47 -12.88
N SER A 575 21.54 22.02 -14.06
CA SER A 575 22.15 21.56 -15.32
C SER A 575 23.68 21.70 -15.27
N ARG A 576 24.20 22.82 -14.75
CA ARG A 576 25.66 23.02 -14.62
C ARG A 576 26.29 22.06 -13.61
N ALA A 577 25.62 21.78 -12.49
CA ALA A 577 26.12 20.85 -11.49
C ALA A 577 26.28 19.42 -12.06
N VAL A 578 25.36 19.00 -12.93
CA VAL A 578 25.41 17.66 -13.57
C VAL A 578 26.29 17.67 -14.83
N LEU A 579 25.97 18.51 -15.81
CA LEU A 579 26.61 18.48 -17.13
C LEU A 579 27.84 19.38 -17.24
N GLY A 580 27.98 20.38 -16.38
CA GLY A 580 28.94 21.49 -16.53
C GLY A 580 28.42 22.64 -17.39
N VAL A 581 27.28 22.47 -18.08
CA VAL A 581 26.64 23.45 -18.98
C VAL A 581 25.17 23.63 -18.63
N ALA A 582 24.53 24.70 -19.10
CA ALA A 582 23.13 25.03 -18.75
C ALA A 582 22.08 24.39 -19.69
N ASP A 583 22.52 23.60 -20.67
CA ASP A 583 21.70 23.20 -21.83
C ASP A 583 20.49 22.33 -21.48
N ALA A 584 20.54 21.54 -20.40
CA ALA A 584 19.41 20.70 -19.99
C ALA A 584 18.20 21.52 -19.51
N TYR A 585 18.41 22.73 -18.99
CA TYR A 585 17.31 23.64 -18.62
C TYR A 585 16.49 24.08 -19.85
N HIS A 586 17.15 24.19 -21.01
CA HIS A 586 16.53 24.63 -22.26
C HIS A 586 15.90 23.48 -23.07
N LEU A 587 15.93 22.24 -22.56
CA LEU A 587 15.27 21.11 -23.21
C LEU A 587 13.75 21.36 -23.36
N PRO A 588 13.12 20.86 -24.44
CA PRO A 588 11.69 21.00 -24.66
C PRO A 588 10.90 20.35 -23.51
N SER A 589 9.68 20.82 -23.28
CA SER A 589 8.81 20.28 -22.22
C SER A 589 8.23 18.89 -22.54
N GLN A 590 8.54 18.33 -23.72
CA GLN A 590 8.18 16.98 -24.08
C GLN A 590 9.01 15.98 -23.24
N PRO A 591 8.38 15.00 -22.57
CA PRO A 591 9.10 14.00 -21.78
C PRO A 591 10.07 13.17 -22.64
N GLY A 592 11.21 12.79 -22.06
CA GLY A 592 12.22 11.92 -22.68
C GLY A 592 13.34 12.66 -23.41
N ALA A 593 13.24 13.97 -23.64
CA ALA A 593 14.37 14.75 -24.14
C ALA A 593 15.48 14.83 -23.07
N ALA A 594 16.69 14.42 -23.40
CA ALA A 594 17.79 14.29 -22.44
C ALA A 594 19.17 14.51 -23.08
N TYR A 595 20.15 14.79 -22.23
CA TYR A 595 21.57 14.77 -22.56
C TYR A 595 22.27 13.62 -21.84
N LEU A 596 23.16 12.92 -22.54
CA LEU A 596 24.10 11.96 -21.97
C LEU A 596 25.50 12.58 -21.99
N LYS A 597 26.09 12.76 -20.80
CA LYS A 597 27.51 13.09 -20.65
C LYS A 597 28.29 11.86 -20.21
N THR A 598 29.32 11.51 -20.97
CA THR A 598 30.20 10.37 -20.66
C THR A 598 31.48 10.83 -19.96
N ALA A 599 32.28 9.89 -19.44
CA ALA A 599 33.55 10.18 -18.77
C ALA A 599 34.58 10.90 -19.65
N SER A 600 34.49 10.74 -20.99
CA SER A 600 35.34 11.46 -21.95
C SER A 600 34.99 12.95 -22.08
N GLY A 601 33.89 13.39 -21.47
CA GLY A 601 33.36 14.75 -21.58
C GLY A 601 32.43 14.97 -22.78
N ALA A 602 32.25 13.98 -23.66
CA ALA A 602 31.30 14.07 -24.77
C ALA A 602 29.87 14.17 -24.24
N VAL A 603 29.11 15.15 -24.78
CA VAL A 603 27.70 15.40 -24.46
C VAL A 603 26.86 15.13 -25.70
N THR A 604 25.93 14.19 -25.60
CA THR A 604 25.05 13.79 -26.71
C THR A 604 23.60 14.06 -26.34
N ARG A 605 22.89 14.83 -27.16
CA ARG A 605 21.44 15.03 -27.01
C ARG A 605 20.69 13.86 -27.62
N PHE A 606 19.67 13.37 -26.93
CA PHE A 606 18.84 12.26 -27.41
C PHE A 606 17.40 12.37 -26.91
N GLN A 607 16.52 11.63 -27.57
CA GLN A 607 15.15 11.41 -27.16
C GLN A 607 15.02 9.96 -26.66
N ALA A 608 14.69 9.78 -25.39
CA ALA A 608 14.51 8.48 -24.76
C ALA A 608 13.32 7.71 -25.37
N ALA A 609 13.48 6.40 -25.49
CA ALA A 609 12.42 5.50 -25.92
C ALA A 609 11.35 5.30 -24.83
N PHE A 610 10.16 4.86 -25.24
CA PHE A 610 8.95 4.79 -24.41
C PHE A 610 8.40 3.36 -24.35
N VAL A 611 8.16 2.81 -23.15
CA VAL A 611 7.74 1.42 -22.94
C VAL A 611 6.38 1.28 -22.26
N SER A 612 5.86 2.36 -21.67
CA SER A 612 4.53 2.39 -21.05
C SER A 612 3.37 2.56 -22.05
N GLY A 613 3.66 2.62 -23.36
CA GLY A 613 2.65 2.72 -24.41
C GLY A 613 1.88 1.41 -24.62
N GLY A 614 0.63 1.51 -25.06
CA GLY A 614 -0.17 0.33 -25.39
C GLY A 614 0.47 -0.49 -26.51
N TYR A 615 0.64 -1.79 -26.28
CA TYR A 615 1.14 -2.72 -27.28
C TYR A 615 0.00 -3.14 -28.21
N THR A 616 0.28 -3.12 -29.52
CA THR A 616 -0.63 -3.65 -30.54
C THR A 616 0.07 -4.80 -31.26
N PRO A 617 -0.45 -6.04 -31.20
CA PRO A 617 0.22 -7.16 -31.80
C PRO A 617 0.37 -6.96 -33.30
N ARG A 618 1.59 -7.14 -33.78
CA ARG A 618 1.90 -7.10 -35.21
C ARG A 618 1.29 -8.36 -35.82
N ARG A 619 0.05 -8.25 -36.30
CA ARG A 619 -0.63 -9.36 -36.97
C ARG A 619 0.26 -9.78 -38.14
N PRO A 620 0.81 -11.02 -38.16
CA PRO A 620 1.49 -11.48 -39.37
C PRO A 620 0.47 -11.38 -40.51
N PRO A 621 0.86 -10.96 -41.71
CA PRO A 621 -0.05 -10.96 -42.86
C PRO A 621 -0.53 -12.40 -43.08
N GLY A 622 -1.67 -12.72 -42.47
CA GLY A 622 -2.40 -13.97 -42.60
C GLY A 622 -3.12 -13.95 -43.93
N GLY A 623 -2.34 -14.12 -44.99
CA GLY A 623 -2.78 -14.29 -46.35
C GLY A 623 -1.59 -14.85 -47.09
N THR A 624 -1.74 -16.02 -47.70
CA THR A 624 -0.83 -16.53 -48.72
C THR A 624 -0.39 -15.36 -49.59
N VAL A 625 0.90 -15.04 -49.58
CA VAL A 625 1.48 -14.08 -50.53
C VAL A 625 1.34 -14.73 -51.88
N ASP A 626 0.21 -14.46 -52.53
CA ASP A 626 0.06 -14.69 -53.95
C ASP A 626 1.20 -13.93 -54.62
N ARG A 627 1.89 -14.60 -55.53
CA ARG A 627 2.92 -13.97 -56.37
C ARG A 627 2.34 -12.66 -56.91
N PRO A 628 3.07 -11.54 -56.86
CA PRO A 628 2.56 -10.27 -57.37
C PRO A 628 2.15 -10.44 -58.84
N ALA A 629 0.85 -10.49 -59.08
CA ALA A 629 0.27 -10.47 -60.40
C ALA A 629 0.07 -9.00 -60.78
N ALA A 630 0.60 -8.59 -61.93
CA ALA A 630 0.29 -7.28 -62.48
C ALA A 630 -1.21 -7.21 -62.76
N VAL A 631 -1.94 -6.45 -61.95
CA VAL A 631 -3.35 -6.12 -62.16
C VAL A 631 -3.46 -4.70 -62.69
N LEU A 632 -4.44 -4.48 -63.56
CA LEU A 632 -4.70 -3.15 -64.10
C LEU A 632 -5.10 -2.22 -62.94
N PHE A 633 -4.43 -1.07 -62.80
CA PHE A 633 -4.75 -0.11 -61.73
C PHE A 633 -6.09 0.57 -62.03
N THR A 634 -7.15 0.08 -61.37
CA THR A 634 -8.53 0.57 -61.46
C THR A 634 -8.96 1.24 -60.17
N PRO A 635 -9.89 2.21 -60.20
CA PRO A 635 -10.41 2.84 -58.98
C PRO A 635 -11.04 1.79 -58.06
N SER A 636 -10.73 1.84 -56.76
CA SER A 636 -11.26 0.90 -55.77
C SER A 636 -12.73 1.19 -55.49
N THR A 637 -13.59 0.17 -55.60
CA THR A 637 -14.99 0.26 -55.15
C THR A 637 -15.05 0.18 -53.62
N ALA A 638 -15.52 1.24 -52.96
CA ALA A 638 -15.81 1.19 -51.54
C ALA A 638 -17.00 0.23 -51.30
N ALA A 639 -16.82 -0.76 -50.41
CA ALA A 639 -17.95 -1.46 -49.82
C ALA A 639 -18.80 -0.45 -49.02
N PRO A 640 -20.13 -0.62 -48.92
CA PRO A 640 -20.98 0.30 -48.17
C PRO A 640 -20.44 0.48 -46.74
N PRO A 641 -20.49 1.69 -46.17
CA PRO A 641 -19.99 1.95 -44.84
C PRO A 641 -20.71 1.01 -43.86
N ARG A 642 -19.98 0.06 -43.27
CA ARG A 642 -20.45 -0.55 -42.04
C ARG A 642 -20.59 0.60 -41.05
N HIS A 643 -21.78 0.77 -40.48
CA HIS A 643 -22.02 1.77 -39.43
C HIS A 643 -20.85 1.77 -38.45
N PRO A 644 -20.34 2.93 -38.02
CA PRO A 644 -19.46 2.96 -36.87
C PRO A 644 -20.24 2.29 -35.75
N ALA A 645 -19.85 1.07 -35.39
CA ALA A 645 -20.29 0.51 -34.13
C ALA A 645 -19.92 1.57 -33.10
N THR A 646 -20.91 2.05 -32.38
CA THR A 646 -20.73 2.73 -31.09
C THR A 646 -19.59 1.99 -30.39
N PRO A 647 -18.52 2.68 -29.92
CA PRO A 647 -17.44 1.98 -29.26
C PRO A 647 -18.06 1.24 -28.08
N ALA A 648 -18.25 -0.06 -28.26
CA ALA A 648 -18.64 -0.94 -27.19
C ALA A 648 -17.47 -0.87 -26.23
N ASP A 649 -17.77 -0.42 -25.03
CA ASP A 649 -16.90 -0.31 -23.87
C ASP A 649 -16.45 -1.70 -23.42
N THR A 650 -15.71 -2.39 -24.28
CA THR A 650 -14.95 -3.60 -24.04
C THR A 650 -13.64 -3.53 -24.83
N ALA A 651 -12.96 -2.38 -24.73
CA ALA A 651 -11.51 -2.41 -24.80
C ALA A 651 -11.05 -3.21 -23.57
N LEU A 652 -10.77 -4.50 -23.76
CA LEU A 652 -9.81 -5.17 -22.89
C LEU A 652 -8.62 -4.22 -22.76
N PRO A 653 -8.15 -3.88 -21.55
CA PRO A 653 -7.05 -2.94 -21.38
C PRO A 653 -5.88 -3.42 -22.24
N GLN A 654 -5.50 -2.64 -23.25
CA GLN A 654 -4.33 -2.95 -24.07
C GLN A 654 -3.13 -2.99 -23.12
N ARG A 655 -2.50 -4.15 -23.00
CA ARG A 655 -1.29 -4.32 -22.17
C ARG A 655 -0.20 -3.36 -22.68
N SER A 656 0.60 -2.82 -21.78
CA SER A 656 1.74 -1.99 -22.20
C SER A 656 2.83 -2.84 -22.87
N VAL A 657 3.76 -2.21 -23.61
CA VAL A 657 4.96 -2.91 -24.13
C VAL A 657 5.75 -3.51 -22.96
N LEU A 658 5.92 -2.75 -21.87
CA LEU A 658 6.54 -3.21 -20.63
C LEU A 658 5.89 -4.51 -20.11
N ASP A 659 4.58 -4.52 -19.90
CA ASP A 659 3.86 -5.68 -19.36
C ASP A 659 3.94 -6.89 -20.30
N THR A 660 3.86 -6.65 -21.61
CA THR A 660 3.87 -7.71 -22.63
C THR A 660 5.24 -8.40 -22.68
N VAL A 661 6.32 -7.60 -22.68
CA VAL A 661 7.70 -8.12 -22.66
C VAL A 661 7.99 -8.86 -21.36
N LEU A 662 7.62 -8.28 -20.21
CA LEU A 662 7.82 -8.92 -18.90
C LEU A 662 7.04 -10.24 -18.80
N CYS A 663 5.80 -10.29 -19.27
CA CYS A 663 5.02 -11.53 -19.33
C CYS A 663 5.71 -12.60 -20.20
N GLY A 664 6.28 -12.22 -21.34
CA GLY A 664 7.00 -13.15 -22.22
C GLY A 664 8.30 -13.70 -21.61
N LEU A 665 8.98 -12.89 -20.79
CA LEU A 665 10.23 -13.26 -20.10
C LEU A 665 10.02 -13.84 -18.70
N ALA A 666 8.80 -13.80 -18.16
CA ALA A 666 8.49 -14.30 -16.83
C ALA A 666 8.84 -15.78 -16.70
N GLY A 667 9.56 -16.13 -15.63
CA GLY A 667 9.96 -17.51 -15.36
C GLY A 667 11.17 -18.03 -16.15
N GLN A 668 11.73 -17.27 -17.10
CA GLN A 668 12.87 -17.68 -17.93
C GLN A 668 14.22 -17.42 -17.23
N GLY A 669 15.18 -18.35 -17.37
CA GLY A 669 16.53 -18.25 -16.79
C GLY A 669 16.66 -18.63 -15.30
N PRO A 670 17.88 -18.59 -14.72
CA PRO A 670 18.08 -18.83 -13.29
C PRO A 670 17.48 -17.68 -12.47
N ALA A 671 16.93 -17.98 -11.30
CA ALA A 671 16.42 -16.94 -10.40
C ALA A 671 17.60 -16.14 -9.81
N ALA A 672 17.48 -14.81 -9.80
CA ALA A 672 18.45 -13.95 -9.15
C ALA A 672 18.61 -14.32 -7.67
N HIS A 673 19.86 -14.27 -7.22
CA HIS A 673 20.20 -14.34 -5.79
C HIS A 673 19.44 -13.25 -5.04
N GLN A 674 18.72 -13.63 -3.98
CA GLN A 674 17.85 -12.72 -3.24
C GLN A 674 18.67 -11.89 -2.25
N VAL A 675 19.18 -10.74 -2.71
CA VAL A 675 19.88 -9.75 -1.86
C VAL A 675 18.96 -9.19 -0.78
N TRP A 676 17.68 -9.02 -1.09
CA TRP A 676 16.67 -8.53 -0.15
C TRP A 676 15.53 -9.53 -0.05
N LEU A 677 15.39 -10.11 1.13
CA LEU A 677 14.24 -10.94 1.46
C LEU A 677 13.06 -10.07 1.88
N PRO A 678 11.81 -10.50 1.66
CA PRO A 678 10.65 -9.82 2.23
C PRO A 678 10.82 -9.62 3.73
N PRO A 679 10.56 -8.41 4.28
CA PRO A 679 10.54 -8.20 5.72
C PRO A 679 9.61 -9.19 6.41
N LEU A 680 9.87 -9.52 7.67
CA LEU A 680 8.98 -10.36 8.48
C LEU A 680 7.66 -9.64 8.77
N GLY A 681 6.79 -9.54 7.76
CA GLY A 681 5.48 -8.90 7.85
C GLY A 681 4.40 -9.81 8.43
N ARG A 682 4.52 -11.13 8.22
CA ARG A 682 3.61 -12.14 8.77
C ARG A 682 4.37 -13.18 9.56
N SER A 683 3.75 -13.66 10.64
CA SER A 683 4.27 -14.79 11.41
C SER A 683 4.17 -16.07 10.58
N PRO A 684 5.22 -16.92 10.54
CA PRO A 684 5.20 -18.19 9.83
C PRO A 684 4.25 -19.18 10.52
N ARG A 685 3.85 -20.26 9.83
CA ARG A 685 3.09 -21.35 10.47
C ARG A 685 4.06 -22.33 11.12
N LEU A 686 3.70 -22.86 12.29
CA LEU A 686 4.57 -23.81 12.99
C LEU A 686 4.83 -25.08 12.16
N GLY A 687 3.82 -25.60 11.45
CA GLY A 687 3.98 -26.76 10.58
C GLY A 687 5.04 -26.59 9.48
N GLU A 688 5.20 -25.39 8.92
CA GLU A 688 6.22 -25.08 7.91
C GLU A 688 7.64 -25.14 8.49
N LEU A 689 7.82 -24.71 9.75
CA LEU A 689 9.12 -24.75 10.43
C LEU A 689 9.54 -26.17 10.80
N LEU A 690 8.58 -27.00 11.22
CA LEU A 690 8.83 -28.37 11.67
C LEU A 690 9.22 -29.32 10.52
N GLN A 691 8.71 -29.11 9.30
CA GLN A 691 9.07 -29.93 8.13
C GLN A 691 10.57 -29.92 7.82
N CYS A 692 11.23 -28.81 8.12
CA CYS A 692 12.66 -28.59 7.83
C CYS A 692 13.56 -28.79 9.06
N ALA A 693 12.99 -29.18 10.22
CA ALA A 693 13.72 -29.25 11.47
C ALA A 693 14.46 -30.60 11.61
N PRO A 694 15.76 -30.61 11.93
CA PRO A 694 16.44 -31.86 12.27
C PRO A 694 15.84 -32.44 13.56
N ALA A 695 15.61 -33.75 13.58
CA ALA A 695 15.14 -34.43 14.79
C ALA A 695 16.22 -34.33 15.89
N ALA A 696 15.96 -33.48 16.89
CA ALA A 696 16.86 -33.26 18.01
C ALA A 696 16.06 -33.21 19.31
N HIS A 697 16.56 -33.92 20.32
CA HIS A 697 15.89 -34.03 21.62
C HIS A 697 15.75 -32.66 22.29
N LEU A 698 14.52 -32.24 22.60
CA LEU A 698 14.18 -30.96 23.24
C LEU A 698 14.68 -29.69 22.51
N ARG A 699 15.00 -29.79 21.20
CA ARG A 699 15.36 -28.63 20.38
C ARG A 699 14.28 -28.41 19.34
N VAL A 700 13.54 -27.31 19.47
CA VAL A 700 12.36 -27.05 18.63
C VAL A 700 12.40 -25.66 18.00
N PRO A 701 12.07 -25.52 16.70
CA PRO A 701 11.92 -24.23 16.06
C PRO A 701 10.59 -23.59 16.48
N ILE A 702 10.62 -22.30 16.81
CA ILE A 702 9.45 -21.55 17.30
C ILE A 702 9.17 -20.28 16.48
N GLY A 703 10.01 -19.96 15.51
CA GLY A 703 9.90 -18.75 14.72
C GLY A 703 11.02 -18.59 13.69
N LEU A 704 11.13 -17.39 13.13
CA LEU A 704 12.19 -17.00 12.21
C LEU A 704 12.91 -15.74 12.71
N VAL A 705 14.23 -15.70 12.58
CA VAL A 705 15.10 -14.55 12.84
C VAL A 705 15.49 -13.92 11.50
N ASP A 706 15.35 -12.60 11.39
CA ASP A 706 15.76 -11.85 10.20
C ASP A 706 17.25 -11.51 10.28
N ARG A 707 18.04 -12.01 9.33
CA ARG A 707 19.47 -11.70 9.18
C ARG A 707 19.72 -11.01 7.84
N PRO A 708 19.42 -9.70 7.71
CA PRO A 708 19.52 -8.98 6.44
C PRO A 708 20.96 -8.93 5.90
N TYR A 709 21.97 -8.75 6.78
CA TYR A 709 23.38 -8.76 6.37
C TYR A 709 23.82 -10.10 5.75
N GLU A 710 23.31 -11.21 6.26
CA GLU A 710 23.60 -12.55 5.73
C GLU A 710 22.61 -12.97 4.63
N GLN A 711 21.62 -12.11 4.32
CA GLN A 711 20.61 -12.30 3.28
C GLN A 711 19.82 -13.62 3.44
N ARG A 712 19.49 -13.98 4.69
CA ARG A 712 18.71 -15.19 5.01
C ARG A 712 17.78 -14.99 6.20
N HIS A 713 16.72 -15.79 6.24
CA HIS A 713 15.97 -16.01 7.47
C HIS A 713 16.49 -17.27 8.14
N GLU A 714 16.80 -17.19 9.43
CA GLU A 714 17.24 -18.33 10.23
C GLU A 714 16.08 -18.82 11.11
N GLN A 715 16.02 -20.12 11.42
CA GLN A 715 15.04 -20.61 12.38
C GLN A 715 15.39 -20.13 13.79
N LEU A 716 14.42 -19.53 14.48
CA LEU A 716 14.52 -19.29 15.92
C LEU A 716 14.30 -20.61 16.64
N VAL A 717 15.39 -21.25 17.08
CA VAL A 717 15.36 -22.54 17.78
C VAL A 717 15.50 -22.31 19.28
N VAL A 718 14.64 -22.96 20.06
CA VAL A 718 14.80 -23.06 21.51
C VAL A 718 15.40 -24.41 21.86
N ASP A 719 16.48 -24.39 22.64
CA ASP A 719 17.17 -25.57 23.12
C ASP A 719 16.90 -25.77 24.61
N LEU A 720 16.11 -26.79 24.95
CA LEU A 720 15.70 -27.10 26.32
C LEU A 720 16.45 -28.31 26.90
N SER A 721 17.46 -28.82 26.21
CA SER A 721 18.12 -30.09 26.55
C SER A 721 19.13 -30.01 27.72
N GLY A 722 19.44 -28.81 28.23
CA GLY A 722 20.45 -28.60 29.26
C GLY A 722 20.18 -27.36 30.13
N ALA A 723 21.22 -26.59 30.44
CA ALA A 723 21.13 -25.41 31.32
C ALA A 723 20.15 -24.33 30.84
N ALA A 724 19.75 -24.36 29.56
CA ALA A 724 18.76 -23.47 28.95
C ALA A 724 17.31 -24.00 29.01
N GLY A 725 17.06 -25.06 29.80
CA GLY A 725 15.76 -25.70 29.91
C GLY A 725 14.64 -24.85 30.53
N ASN A 726 14.97 -23.81 31.31
CA ASN A 726 13.98 -22.86 31.83
C ASN A 726 13.79 -21.69 30.85
N VAL A 727 12.54 -21.26 30.65
CA VAL A 727 12.16 -20.27 29.64
C VAL A 727 11.42 -19.08 30.27
N ALA A 728 11.79 -17.87 29.88
CA ALA A 728 11.01 -16.65 30.14
C ALA A 728 10.54 -16.04 28.83
N VAL A 729 9.24 -15.75 28.74
CA VAL A 729 8.64 -14.97 27.65
C VAL A 729 8.17 -13.64 28.21
N VAL A 730 8.84 -12.56 27.85
CA VAL A 730 8.57 -11.22 28.40
C VAL A 730 8.04 -10.29 27.30
N GLY A 731 7.00 -9.53 27.60
CA GLY A 731 6.36 -8.66 26.61
C GLY A 731 5.18 -7.86 27.16
N ALA A 732 4.89 -6.72 26.51
CA ALA A 732 3.74 -5.88 26.82
C ALA A 732 2.40 -6.64 26.71
N PRO A 733 1.28 -6.11 27.25
CA PRO A 733 -0.05 -6.64 26.94
C PRO A 733 -0.26 -6.81 25.42
N ARG A 734 -0.86 -7.93 25.01
CA ARG A 734 -1.12 -8.29 23.61
C ARG A 734 0.11 -8.38 22.69
N SER A 735 1.33 -8.49 23.22
CA SER A 735 2.56 -8.68 22.43
C SER A 735 2.73 -10.09 21.85
N GLY A 736 1.94 -11.08 22.28
CA GLY A 736 2.02 -12.47 21.81
C GLY A 736 2.65 -13.47 22.80
N LYS A 737 2.75 -13.13 24.09
CA LYS A 737 3.32 -14.01 25.15
C LYS A 737 2.67 -15.39 25.19
N SER A 738 1.36 -15.44 25.37
CA SER A 738 0.59 -16.69 25.42
C SER A 738 0.69 -17.48 24.11
N THR A 739 0.71 -16.79 22.97
CA THR A 739 0.92 -17.42 21.65
C THR A 739 2.31 -18.05 21.55
N THR A 740 3.33 -17.42 22.12
CA THR A 740 4.70 -17.95 22.14
C THR A 740 4.79 -19.20 22.99
N LEU A 741 4.22 -19.19 24.21
CA LEU A 741 4.13 -20.39 25.05
C LEU A 741 3.40 -21.52 24.31
N ARG A 742 2.25 -21.24 23.70
CA ARG A 742 1.51 -22.23 22.89
C ARG A 742 2.35 -22.79 21.74
N THR A 743 3.14 -21.95 21.10
CA THR A 743 4.00 -22.36 19.96
C THR A 743 5.10 -23.28 20.43
N VAL A 744 5.77 -22.97 21.55
CA VAL A 744 6.78 -23.84 22.17
C VAL A 744 6.16 -25.19 22.53
N LEU A 745 5.03 -25.20 23.25
CA LEU A 745 4.36 -26.43 23.68
C LEU A 745 3.87 -27.27 22.49
N SER A 746 3.30 -26.62 21.46
CA SER A 746 2.85 -27.30 20.25
C SER A 746 4.02 -27.88 19.46
N ALA A 747 5.16 -27.17 19.40
CA ALA A 747 6.36 -27.66 18.74
C ALA A 747 6.95 -28.88 19.44
N LEU A 748 6.97 -28.87 20.78
CA LEU A 748 7.38 -30.02 21.60
C LEU A 748 6.41 -31.21 21.42
N ALA A 749 5.10 -30.97 21.48
CA ALA A 749 4.07 -32.00 21.28
C ALA A 749 4.12 -32.65 19.88
N ALA A 750 4.49 -31.89 18.85
CA ALA A 750 4.63 -32.38 17.48
C ALA A 750 5.92 -33.17 17.24
N THR A 751 6.94 -32.99 18.08
CA THR A 751 8.27 -33.61 17.92
C THR A 751 8.55 -34.73 18.91
N HIS A 752 7.81 -34.83 20.01
CA HIS A 752 8.00 -35.78 21.10
C HIS A 752 6.69 -36.53 21.42
N ASP A 753 6.81 -37.74 21.98
CA ASP A 753 5.66 -38.50 22.49
C ASP A 753 5.16 -37.96 23.84
N ALA A 754 3.89 -38.21 24.16
CA ALA A 754 3.28 -37.77 25.42
C ALA A 754 3.87 -38.45 26.67
N GLY A 755 4.53 -39.60 26.50
CA GLY A 755 5.37 -40.21 27.53
C GLY A 755 6.71 -39.52 27.73
N ASP A 756 7.22 -38.78 26.74
CA ASP A 756 8.54 -38.15 26.81
C ASP A 756 8.49 -36.71 27.31
N VAL A 757 7.42 -35.97 27.00
CA VAL A 757 7.21 -34.59 27.47
C VAL A 757 5.79 -34.40 28.01
N GLN A 758 5.67 -33.75 29.17
CA GLN A 758 4.38 -33.44 29.80
C GLN A 758 4.28 -31.98 30.20
N PHE A 759 3.09 -31.41 30.08
CA PHE A 759 2.81 -30.01 30.33
C PHE A 759 1.78 -29.83 31.45
N TYR A 760 2.09 -28.94 32.38
CA TYR A 760 1.23 -28.54 33.50
C TYR A 760 1.12 -27.02 33.50
N CYS A 761 -0.07 -26.52 33.15
CA CYS A 761 -0.27 -25.11 32.82
C CYS A 761 -1.06 -24.37 33.90
N LEU A 762 -0.56 -23.22 34.35
CA LEU A 762 -1.27 -22.21 35.12
C LEU A 762 -1.59 -21.02 34.20
N ASP A 763 -2.86 -20.86 33.82
CA ASP A 763 -3.31 -19.85 32.85
C ASP A 763 -3.98 -18.66 33.55
N PHE A 764 -3.21 -17.58 33.66
CA PHE A 764 -3.68 -16.28 34.16
C PHE A 764 -3.66 -15.19 33.06
N GLY A 765 -3.24 -15.53 31.84
CA GLY A 765 -2.98 -14.61 30.73
C GLY A 765 -4.16 -14.39 29.78
N GLY A 766 -5.29 -15.06 29.99
CA GLY A 766 -6.53 -14.88 29.23
C GLY A 766 -7.17 -16.16 28.70
N GLY A 767 -6.80 -17.34 29.21
CA GLY A 767 -7.42 -18.61 28.81
C GLY A 767 -6.84 -19.21 27.52
N ALA A 768 -5.70 -18.71 27.04
CA ALA A 768 -5.11 -19.12 25.79
C ALA A 768 -4.53 -20.56 25.85
N LEU A 769 -4.06 -21.00 27.01
CA LEU A 769 -3.50 -22.34 27.23
C LEU A 769 -4.60 -23.39 27.37
N ALA A 770 -5.84 -23.00 27.72
CA ALA A 770 -6.98 -23.92 27.78
C ALA A 770 -7.25 -24.63 26.44
N ALA A 771 -6.90 -23.99 25.32
CA ALA A 771 -7.01 -24.61 23.99
C ALA A 771 -6.08 -25.83 23.80
N LEU A 772 -5.04 -25.98 24.63
CA LEU A 772 -4.11 -27.10 24.59
C LEU A 772 -4.55 -28.27 25.47
N ALA A 773 -5.59 -28.12 26.30
CA ALA A 773 -6.02 -29.15 27.24
C ALA A 773 -6.43 -30.48 26.57
N GLY A 774 -6.75 -30.46 25.27
CA GLY A 774 -7.05 -31.67 24.49
C GLY A 774 -5.81 -32.43 23.99
N LEU A 775 -4.59 -31.92 24.18
CA LEU A 775 -3.37 -32.62 23.80
C LEU A 775 -3.05 -33.74 24.81
N PRO A 776 -2.61 -34.93 24.35
CA PRO A 776 -2.26 -36.02 25.25
C PRO A 776 -1.05 -35.68 26.14
N HIS A 777 -0.22 -34.72 25.74
CA HIS A 777 0.92 -34.22 26.52
C HIS A 777 0.52 -33.32 27.70
N VAL A 778 -0.72 -32.83 27.78
CA VAL A 778 -1.14 -31.89 28.83
C VAL A 778 -1.86 -32.63 29.96
N GLY A 779 -1.28 -32.61 31.17
CA GLY A 779 -1.86 -33.29 32.34
C GLY A 779 -2.80 -32.40 33.16
N SER A 780 -2.63 -31.08 33.13
CA SER A 780 -3.51 -30.13 33.83
C SER A 780 -3.41 -28.74 33.21
N VAL A 781 -4.56 -28.06 33.11
CA VAL A 781 -4.64 -26.62 32.88
C VAL A 781 -5.51 -26.03 33.98
N ALA A 782 -4.93 -25.16 34.80
CA ALA A 782 -5.59 -24.51 35.92
C ALA A 782 -5.75 -23.01 35.63
N GLY A 783 -6.98 -22.51 35.74
CA GLY A 783 -7.27 -21.08 35.58
C GLY A 783 -7.29 -20.33 36.91
N ARG A 784 -7.36 -18.99 36.82
CA ARG A 784 -7.48 -18.09 38.00
C ARG A 784 -8.66 -18.43 38.94
N ARG A 785 -9.73 -19.04 38.44
CA ARG A 785 -10.93 -19.41 39.22
C ARG A 785 -10.82 -20.77 39.93
N GLU A 786 -9.73 -21.51 39.73
CA GLU A 786 -9.52 -22.85 40.27
C GLU A 786 -8.30 -22.87 41.22
N PRO A 787 -8.31 -22.13 42.34
CA PRO A 787 -7.14 -21.96 43.20
C PRO A 787 -6.62 -23.29 43.77
N ASP A 788 -7.52 -24.23 44.07
CA ASP A 788 -7.17 -25.58 44.54
C ASP A 788 -6.37 -26.34 43.48
N ARG A 789 -6.77 -26.24 42.19
CA ARG A 789 -6.04 -26.89 41.10
C ARG A 789 -4.67 -26.24 40.87
N CYS A 790 -4.56 -24.92 41.02
CA CYS A 790 -3.27 -24.22 40.94
C CYS A 790 -2.29 -24.71 42.02
N ARG A 791 -2.72 -24.72 43.30
CA ARG A 791 -1.90 -25.21 44.42
C ARG A 791 -1.52 -26.68 44.23
N ARG A 792 -2.50 -27.50 43.89
CA ARG A 792 -2.30 -28.94 43.70
C ARG A 792 -1.36 -29.26 42.55
N THR A 793 -1.42 -28.50 41.45
CA THR A 793 -0.52 -28.67 40.30
C THR A 793 0.94 -28.46 40.73
N VAL A 794 1.24 -27.37 41.43
CA VAL A 794 2.61 -27.10 41.92
C VAL A 794 3.05 -28.17 42.93
N ALA A 795 2.18 -28.54 43.88
CA ALA A 795 2.47 -29.59 44.86
C ALA A 795 2.74 -30.96 44.21
N ALA A 796 2.01 -31.32 43.14
CA ALA A 796 2.24 -32.54 42.37
C ALA A 796 3.64 -32.55 41.77
N LEU A 797 4.10 -31.42 41.22
CA LEU A 797 5.43 -31.31 40.63
C LEU A 797 6.55 -31.35 41.68
N GLU A 798 6.35 -30.74 42.85
CA GLU A 798 7.27 -30.91 43.97
C GLU A 798 7.36 -32.37 44.43
N ALA A 799 6.25 -33.11 44.42
CA ALA A 799 6.25 -34.53 44.75
C ALA A 799 7.01 -35.37 43.70
N VAL A 800 6.88 -35.03 42.41
CA VAL A 800 7.67 -35.64 41.33
C VAL A 800 9.16 -35.37 41.54
N LEU A 801 9.55 -34.12 41.85
CA LEU A 801 10.94 -33.76 42.15
C LEU A 801 11.48 -34.59 43.33
N ARG A 802 10.79 -34.61 44.47
CA ARG A 802 11.19 -35.41 45.65
C ARG A 802 11.33 -36.89 45.34
N ARG A 803 10.40 -37.45 44.53
CA ARG A 803 10.46 -38.86 44.11
C ARG A 803 11.68 -39.14 43.25
N ARG A 804 12.01 -38.24 42.32
CA ARG A 804 13.20 -38.36 41.46
C ARG A 804 14.50 -38.21 42.23
N GLU A 805 14.58 -37.30 43.19
CA GLU A 805 15.72 -37.18 44.10
C GLU A 805 16.00 -38.50 44.84
N ALA A 806 14.96 -39.10 45.43
CA ALA A 806 15.07 -40.39 46.11
C ALA A 806 15.42 -41.53 45.13
N ALA A 807 14.86 -41.51 43.91
CA ALA A 807 15.14 -42.51 42.89
C ALA A 807 16.59 -42.44 42.37
N PHE A 808 17.13 -41.24 42.15
CA PHE A 808 18.52 -41.02 41.76
C PHE A 808 19.48 -41.58 42.80
N GLN A 809 19.23 -41.28 44.08
CA GLN A 809 20.04 -41.81 45.19
C GLN A 809 19.98 -43.34 45.26
N ARG A 810 18.79 -43.93 45.06
CA ARG A 810 18.59 -45.39 45.10
C ARG A 810 19.22 -46.12 43.91
N LEU A 811 19.13 -45.55 42.72
CA LEU A 811 19.62 -46.15 41.48
C LEU A 811 21.09 -45.82 41.17
N GLY A 812 21.68 -44.85 41.88
CA GLY A 812 23.07 -44.42 41.67
C GLY A 812 23.28 -43.70 40.35
N VAL A 813 22.32 -42.86 39.95
CA VAL A 813 22.34 -42.12 38.67
C VAL A 813 22.77 -40.68 38.91
N ASP A 814 23.76 -40.21 38.14
CA ASP A 814 24.36 -38.87 38.30
C ASP A 814 23.74 -37.81 37.37
N SER A 815 22.96 -38.22 36.37
CA SER A 815 22.35 -37.29 35.41
C SER A 815 20.96 -37.73 34.94
N TYR A 816 20.11 -36.76 34.65
CA TYR A 816 18.77 -37.06 34.11
C TYR A 816 18.80 -37.77 32.75
N ALA A 817 19.81 -37.48 31.92
CA ALA A 817 19.97 -38.17 30.63
C ALA A 817 20.21 -39.68 30.79
N GLU A 818 20.84 -40.11 31.89
CA GLU A 818 21.03 -41.51 32.24
C GLU A 818 19.78 -42.10 32.91
N TYR A 819 19.12 -41.33 33.79
CA TYR A 819 17.86 -41.72 34.42
C TYR A 819 16.78 -42.03 33.39
N ARG A 820 16.69 -41.23 32.33
CA ARG A 820 15.73 -41.44 31.24
C ARG A 820 15.88 -42.81 30.56
N ARG A 821 17.11 -43.33 30.43
CA ARG A 821 17.37 -44.64 29.82
C ARG A 821 17.01 -45.81 30.74
N THR A 822 16.97 -45.57 32.05
CA THR A 822 16.67 -46.56 33.09
C THR A 822 15.26 -46.41 33.65
N ARG A 823 14.43 -45.55 33.04
CA ARG A 823 13.09 -45.16 33.54
C ARG A 823 12.14 -46.32 33.78
N GLU A 824 12.17 -47.37 32.94
CA GLU A 824 11.33 -48.56 33.12
C GLU A 824 11.60 -49.28 34.44
N SER A 825 12.83 -49.17 34.98
CA SER A 825 13.19 -49.75 36.29
C SER A 825 12.81 -48.87 37.48
N ALA A 826 12.43 -47.61 37.24
CA ALA A 826 12.11 -46.62 38.26
C ALA A 826 10.59 -46.48 38.56
N ASP A 827 9.73 -47.10 37.75
CA ASP A 827 8.26 -46.98 37.82
C ASP A 827 7.78 -45.50 37.83
N ASP A 828 8.46 -44.66 37.04
CA ASP A 828 8.18 -43.23 36.90
C ASP A 828 7.32 -42.99 35.63
N PRO A 829 6.03 -42.63 35.76
CA PRO A 829 5.16 -42.40 34.61
C PRO A 829 5.44 -41.09 33.87
N TYR A 830 6.37 -40.26 34.37
CA TYR A 830 6.71 -38.95 33.82
C TYR A 830 7.95 -39.01 32.92
N GLY A 831 7.98 -38.15 31.90
CA GLY A 831 9.15 -37.79 31.10
C GLY A 831 9.69 -36.43 31.53
N GLU A 832 10.07 -35.59 30.58
CA GLU A 832 10.41 -34.19 30.83
C GLU A 832 9.16 -33.39 31.18
N VAL A 833 9.13 -32.81 32.37
CA VAL A 833 7.94 -32.16 32.91
C VAL A 833 8.10 -30.65 32.85
N PHE A 834 7.14 -29.96 32.23
CA PHE A 834 7.16 -28.50 32.09
C PHE A 834 6.03 -27.87 32.91
N LEU A 835 6.40 -27.05 33.89
CA LEU A 835 5.50 -26.12 34.56
C LEU A 835 5.40 -24.84 33.74
N VAL A 836 4.23 -24.56 33.18
CA VAL A 836 3.99 -23.39 32.32
C VAL A 836 3.11 -22.40 33.05
N ILE A 837 3.55 -21.16 33.21
CA ILE A 837 2.83 -20.11 33.92
C ILE A 837 2.62 -18.93 32.98
N ASP A 838 1.38 -18.70 32.54
CA ASP A 838 1.03 -17.53 31.73
C ASP A 838 0.49 -16.42 32.63
N GLY A 839 1.32 -15.42 32.95
CA GLY A 839 0.94 -14.27 33.77
C GLY A 839 1.53 -14.28 35.18
N TRP A 840 2.85 -14.18 35.30
CA TRP A 840 3.57 -14.17 36.58
C TRP A 840 3.11 -13.09 37.58
N ALA A 841 2.69 -11.93 37.10
CA ALA A 841 2.18 -10.86 37.95
C ALA A 841 0.97 -11.28 38.79
N VAL A 842 0.10 -12.15 38.24
CA VAL A 842 -1.09 -12.67 38.96
C VAL A 842 -0.67 -13.64 40.06
N VAL A 843 0.35 -14.48 39.81
CA VAL A 843 0.90 -15.38 40.84
C VAL A 843 1.35 -14.57 42.05
N ARG A 844 2.12 -13.49 41.84
CA ARG A 844 2.62 -12.64 42.93
C ARG A 844 1.54 -11.88 43.68
N GLN A 845 0.43 -11.55 43.04
CA GLN A 845 -0.64 -10.75 43.65
C GLN A 845 -1.68 -11.61 44.37
N GLU A 846 -2.01 -12.78 43.83
CA GLU A 846 -3.14 -13.60 44.28
C GLU A 846 -2.74 -14.99 44.78
N PHE A 847 -1.54 -15.46 44.44
CA PHE A 847 -1.01 -16.77 44.79
C PHE A 847 0.41 -16.69 45.36
N ASP A 848 0.67 -15.72 46.25
CA ASP A 848 2.00 -15.46 46.83
C ASP A 848 2.67 -16.73 47.42
N ALA A 849 1.86 -17.62 48.00
CA ALA A 849 2.32 -18.91 48.51
C ALA A 849 2.96 -19.84 47.44
N LEU A 850 2.71 -19.61 46.14
CA LEU A 850 3.30 -20.37 45.03
C LEU A 850 4.63 -19.77 44.53
N GLU A 851 4.96 -18.52 44.87
CA GLU A 851 6.19 -17.88 44.37
C GLU A 851 7.45 -18.64 44.81
N ALA A 852 7.53 -19.00 46.11
CA ALA A 852 8.67 -19.72 46.66
C ALA A 852 8.81 -21.16 46.11
N PRO A 853 7.75 -22.00 46.08
CA PRO A 853 7.79 -23.32 45.45
C PRO A 853 8.22 -23.30 43.98
N VAL A 854 7.67 -22.39 43.18
CA VAL A 854 8.03 -22.27 41.75
C VAL A 854 9.49 -21.88 41.59
N THR A 855 10.00 -20.99 42.44
CA THR A 855 11.41 -20.59 42.42
C THR A 855 12.33 -21.76 42.79
N ALA A 856 11.94 -22.59 43.77
CA ALA A 856 12.69 -23.79 44.13
C ALA A 856 12.70 -24.82 42.98
N LEU A 857 11.54 -25.04 42.33
CA LEU A 857 11.45 -25.89 41.14
C LEU A 857 12.34 -25.39 40.00
N ALA A 858 12.40 -24.08 39.75
CA ALA A 858 13.28 -23.52 38.72
C ALA A 858 14.77 -23.70 39.05
N ALA A 859 15.14 -23.60 40.34
CA ALA A 859 16.52 -23.70 40.79
C ALA A 859 17.07 -25.14 40.83
N GLN A 860 16.24 -26.13 41.17
CA GLN A 860 16.67 -27.52 41.37
C GLN A 860 16.15 -28.47 40.29
N GLY A 861 15.04 -28.13 39.63
CA GLY A 861 14.27 -29.05 38.78
C GLY A 861 15.00 -29.51 37.51
N LEU A 862 15.84 -28.66 36.90
CA LEU A 862 16.52 -28.99 35.64
C LEU A 862 17.39 -30.25 35.74
N SER A 863 18.02 -30.48 36.90
CA SER A 863 18.83 -31.67 37.16
C SER A 863 18.02 -32.97 37.17
N TYR A 864 16.70 -32.87 37.33
CA TYR A 864 15.76 -33.98 37.45
C TYR A 864 14.69 -33.95 36.35
N GLY A 865 14.93 -33.25 35.24
CA GLY A 865 14.02 -33.19 34.08
C GLY A 865 12.71 -32.46 34.35
N LEU A 866 12.78 -31.40 35.17
CA LEU A 866 11.67 -30.53 35.51
C LEU A 866 12.02 -29.10 35.09
N HIS A 867 11.20 -28.55 34.21
CA HIS A 867 11.44 -27.28 33.53
C HIS A 867 10.37 -26.27 33.91
N VAL A 868 10.76 -24.99 34.01
CA VAL A 868 9.84 -23.90 34.31
C VAL A 868 9.79 -22.91 33.14
N MET A 869 8.58 -22.64 32.64
CA MET A 869 8.30 -21.68 31.58
C MET A 869 7.37 -20.58 32.09
N ILE A 870 7.81 -19.33 32.07
CA ILE A 870 7.05 -18.21 32.65
C ILE A 870 6.83 -17.11 31.62
N ALA A 871 5.59 -16.62 31.52
CA ALA A 871 5.28 -15.38 30.84
C ALA A 871 5.08 -14.21 31.82
N ALA A 872 5.79 -13.11 31.58
CA ALA A 872 5.74 -11.90 32.40
C ALA A 872 5.53 -10.63 31.55
N GLY A 873 4.98 -9.58 32.15
CA GLY A 873 4.77 -8.29 31.47
C GLY A 873 6.06 -7.52 31.26
N ARG A 874 6.93 -7.55 32.28
CA ARG A 874 8.20 -6.82 32.34
C ARG A 874 9.29 -7.72 32.93
N TRP A 875 10.55 -7.44 32.60
CA TRP A 875 11.68 -8.15 33.22
C TRP A 875 11.78 -7.89 34.72
N ALA A 876 11.37 -6.70 35.18
CA ALA A 876 11.35 -6.32 36.58
C ALA A 876 10.33 -7.12 37.43
N ASP A 877 9.36 -7.78 36.80
CA ASP A 877 8.39 -8.62 37.52
C ASP A 877 9.04 -9.92 38.06
N LEU A 878 10.13 -10.36 37.44
CA LEU A 878 10.92 -11.54 37.81
C LEU A 878 12.00 -11.14 38.81
N ARG A 879 11.94 -11.65 40.04
CA ARG A 879 12.99 -11.41 41.05
C ARG A 879 14.33 -12.03 40.62
N PRO A 880 15.47 -11.49 41.06
CA PRO A 880 16.79 -12.00 40.68
C PRO A 880 16.96 -13.52 40.89
N ALA A 881 16.51 -14.04 42.03
CA ALA A 881 16.60 -15.46 42.36
C ALA A 881 15.93 -16.40 41.32
N LEU A 882 14.87 -15.95 40.67
CA LEU A 882 14.17 -16.69 39.62
C LEU A 882 14.72 -16.33 38.23
N LYS A 883 14.97 -15.05 37.97
CA LYS A 883 15.49 -14.53 36.69
C LYS A 883 16.85 -15.15 36.32
N ASP A 884 17.71 -15.38 37.30
CA ASP A 884 19.04 -15.96 37.09
C ASP A 884 19.01 -17.46 36.77
N GLN A 885 17.93 -18.16 37.15
CA GLN A 885 17.71 -19.57 36.80
C GLN A 885 17.14 -19.76 35.39
N ILE A 886 16.84 -18.66 34.68
CA ILE A 886 16.21 -18.68 33.35
C ILE A 886 17.22 -18.23 32.29
N ALA A 887 17.79 -19.21 31.58
CA ALA A 887 18.75 -18.95 30.52
C ALA A 887 18.08 -18.68 29.16
N THR A 888 17.00 -19.38 28.81
CA THR A 888 16.25 -19.12 27.57
C THR A 888 15.34 -17.91 27.77
N ARG A 889 15.68 -16.79 27.13
CA ARG A 889 14.98 -15.52 27.26
C ARG A 889 14.40 -15.08 25.92
N ILE A 890 13.08 -15.06 25.82
CA ILE A 890 12.34 -14.62 24.63
C ILE A 890 11.73 -13.25 24.95
N GLU A 891 12.37 -12.20 24.46
CA GLU A 891 11.90 -10.84 24.61
C GLU A 891 11.06 -10.41 23.40
N LEU A 892 9.74 -10.30 23.62
CA LEU A 892 8.81 -9.72 22.67
C LEU A 892 8.78 -8.20 22.84
N ARG A 893 7.98 -7.52 22.00
CA ARG A 893 7.71 -6.08 22.16
C ARG A 893 7.34 -5.71 23.60
N LEU A 894 8.19 -4.89 24.22
CA LEU A 894 8.02 -4.35 25.58
C LEU A 894 7.17 -3.08 25.59
N GLY A 895 6.60 -2.74 26.75
CA GLY A 895 5.86 -1.49 26.93
C GLY A 895 6.80 -0.29 27.09
N ASP A 896 7.90 -0.50 27.82
CA ASP A 896 9.02 0.43 27.91
C ASP A 896 10.29 -0.22 27.33
N PRO A 897 10.76 0.21 26.15
CA PRO A 897 11.99 -0.30 25.55
C PRO A 897 13.26 -0.12 26.39
N ALA A 898 13.28 0.81 27.37
CA ALA A 898 14.43 1.01 28.25
C ALA A 898 14.70 -0.20 29.16
N GLU A 899 13.68 -1.02 29.41
CA GLU A 899 13.76 -2.24 30.22
C GLU A 899 14.27 -3.46 29.44
N SER A 900 14.58 -3.30 28.15
CA SER A 900 15.15 -4.38 27.33
C SER A 900 16.47 -4.88 27.92
N GLU A 901 16.57 -6.20 28.05
CA GLU A 901 17.79 -6.92 28.45
C GLU A 901 18.60 -7.39 27.23
N MET A 902 18.04 -7.26 26.03
CA MET A 902 18.67 -7.65 24.77
C MET A 902 19.40 -6.47 24.12
N ASP A 903 18.64 -5.49 23.63
CA ASP A 903 19.17 -4.26 23.02
C ASP A 903 18.13 -3.14 23.12
N ARG A 904 18.42 -2.15 23.97
CA ARG A 904 17.52 -1.01 24.26
C ARG A 904 17.24 -0.13 23.05
N ARG A 905 18.18 -0.01 22.11
CA ARG A 905 18.00 0.81 20.90
C ARG A 905 17.07 0.07 19.94
N ARG A 906 17.35 -1.21 19.67
CA ARG A 906 16.52 -2.05 18.78
C ARG A 906 15.12 -2.29 19.33
N ALA A 907 14.97 -2.39 20.66
CA ALA A 907 13.66 -2.54 21.29
C ALA A 907 12.72 -1.36 21.00
N ARG A 908 13.24 -0.14 20.79
CA ARG A 908 12.41 1.04 20.43
C ARG A 908 11.82 0.90 19.02
N GLU A 909 12.58 0.32 18.10
CA GLU A 909 12.15 0.08 16.71
C GLU A 909 11.00 -0.95 16.63
N LEU A 910 10.80 -1.77 17.68
CA LEU A 910 9.72 -2.76 17.77
C LEU A 910 8.36 -2.20 18.27
N ALA A 911 8.30 -0.98 18.78
CA ALA A 911 7.10 -0.45 19.45
C ALA A 911 5.84 -0.46 18.56
N GLU A 912 6.01 -0.21 17.26
CA GLU A 912 4.91 -0.16 16.27
C GLU A 912 4.69 -1.49 15.53
N ARG A 913 5.53 -2.51 15.79
CA ARG A 913 5.44 -3.80 15.11
C ARG A 913 4.27 -4.65 15.63
N ALA A 914 3.80 -5.54 14.75
CA ALA A 914 2.70 -6.47 15.04
C ALA A 914 3.04 -7.44 16.19
N PRO A 915 2.02 -8.01 16.87
CA PRO A 915 2.24 -9.04 17.88
C PRO A 915 3.03 -10.25 17.37
N GLY A 916 3.79 -10.88 18.26
CA GLY A 916 4.69 -12.00 17.94
C GLY A 916 6.03 -11.56 17.37
N ARG A 917 6.36 -10.26 17.42
CA ARG A 917 7.70 -9.74 17.13
C ARG A 917 8.52 -9.53 18.39
N GLY A 918 9.81 -9.78 18.29
CA GLY A 918 10.76 -9.62 19.37
C GLY A 918 12.18 -9.45 18.87
N ILE A 919 13.13 -9.35 19.80
CA ILE A 919 14.56 -9.21 19.50
C ILE A 919 15.36 -10.30 20.19
N THR A 920 16.32 -10.87 19.45
CA THR A 920 17.32 -11.79 19.99
C THR A 920 18.37 -11.02 20.80
N ARG A 921 19.21 -11.75 21.54
CA ARG A 921 20.36 -11.19 22.27
C ARG A 921 21.37 -10.47 21.37
N GLU A 922 21.44 -10.84 20.10
CA GLU A 922 22.28 -10.19 19.07
C GLU A 922 21.63 -8.92 18.49
N GLY A 923 20.45 -8.52 19.00
CA GLY A 923 19.70 -7.37 18.49
C GLY A 923 19.01 -7.63 17.15
N ARG A 924 18.84 -8.90 16.75
CA ARG A 924 18.13 -9.28 15.51
C ARG A 924 16.64 -9.43 15.76
N GLU A 925 15.82 -8.88 14.87
CA GLU A 925 14.36 -9.04 14.92
C GLU A 925 13.97 -10.49 14.61
N PHE A 926 12.99 -11.02 15.34
CA PHE A 926 12.39 -12.31 15.05
C PHE A 926 10.86 -12.24 15.03
N ALA A 927 10.24 -13.21 14.36
CA ALA A 927 8.82 -13.45 14.36
C ALA A 927 8.49 -14.85 14.88
N ILE A 928 7.67 -14.91 15.93
CA ILE A 928 7.13 -16.15 16.49
C ILE A 928 6.13 -16.77 15.52
N ALA A 929 6.22 -18.08 15.35
CA ALA A 929 5.30 -18.84 14.52
C ALA A 929 3.90 -18.93 15.15
N LEU A 930 2.89 -19.18 14.33
CA LEU A 930 1.53 -19.42 14.83
C LEU A 930 1.35 -20.91 15.16
N PRO A 931 0.74 -21.24 16.31
CA PRO A 931 0.61 -22.62 16.81
C PRO A 931 -0.49 -23.42 16.10
N HIS A 932 -0.85 -23.08 14.86
CA HIS A 932 -1.77 -23.88 14.04
C HIS A 932 -1.01 -25.13 13.57
N LEU A 933 -1.17 -26.22 14.32
CA LEU A 933 -0.90 -27.55 13.81
C LEU A 933 -2.14 -27.98 13.04
N ASP A 934 -2.01 -28.23 11.74
CA ASP A 934 -2.98 -29.09 11.06
C ASP A 934 -3.04 -30.42 11.84
N PRO A 935 -4.17 -31.15 11.89
CA PRO A 935 -4.35 -32.34 12.73
C PRO A 935 -3.46 -33.55 12.38
N VAL A 936 -2.36 -33.33 11.65
CA VAL A 936 -1.37 -34.31 11.27
C VAL A 936 -0.31 -34.42 12.38
N GLY A 937 -0.46 -35.42 13.24
CA GLY A 937 0.70 -36.14 13.78
C GLY A 937 1.20 -35.75 15.18
N CYS A 938 0.33 -35.54 16.16
CA CYS A 938 0.77 -35.81 17.54
C CYS A 938 1.06 -37.31 17.63
N ARG A 939 2.30 -37.70 17.94
CA ARG A 939 2.64 -39.10 18.15
C ARG A 939 1.98 -39.55 19.46
N ALA A 940 0.99 -40.43 19.33
CA ALA A 940 0.18 -40.89 20.45
C ALA A 940 0.83 -42.10 21.12
N GLY A 941 1.94 -41.88 21.82
CA GLY A 941 2.51 -42.81 22.79
C GLY A 941 2.16 -42.39 24.23
N GLY A 942 1.02 -42.87 24.76
CA GLY A 942 0.57 -42.58 26.13
C GLY A 942 -0.14 -41.23 26.32
N ALA A 943 -0.46 -40.90 27.59
CA ALA A 943 -1.05 -39.63 27.99
C ALA A 943 -0.38 -39.13 29.28
N ALA A 944 -0.29 -37.81 29.44
CA ALA A 944 0.28 -37.18 30.61
C ALA A 944 -0.55 -37.49 31.87
N PRO A 945 0.08 -37.84 33.01
CA PRO A 945 -0.65 -38.09 34.25
C PRO A 945 -1.46 -36.87 34.69
N PRO A 946 -2.77 -37.02 34.98
CA PRO A 946 -3.61 -35.90 35.39
C PRO A 946 -3.25 -35.43 36.81
N VAL A 947 -3.49 -34.15 37.09
CA VAL A 947 -3.38 -33.63 38.47
C VAL A 947 -4.67 -33.95 39.22
N GLU A 948 -4.60 -34.96 40.08
CA GLU A 948 -5.71 -35.35 40.94
C GLU A 948 -5.93 -34.32 42.05
N LEU A 949 -7.16 -33.80 42.15
CA LEU A 949 -7.56 -32.92 43.24
C LEU A 949 -7.84 -33.73 44.50
N LEU A 950 -7.78 -33.04 45.64
CA LEU A 950 -8.23 -33.63 46.89
C LEU A 950 -9.71 -34.05 46.78
N PRO A 951 -10.04 -35.35 46.99
CA PRO A 951 -11.40 -35.84 46.85
C PRO A 951 -12.38 -35.06 47.74
N THR A 952 -13.63 -34.94 47.32
CA THR A 952 -14.69 -34.36 48.16
C THR A 952 -15.21 -35.31 49.21
N LEU A 953 -15.07 -36.62 48.98
CA LEU A 953 -15.44 -37.68 49.89
C LEU A 953 -14.35 -38.75 49.86
N VAL A 954 -13.83 -39.08 51.04
CA VAL A 954 -12.87 -40.18 51.22
C VAL A 954 -13.53 -41.21 52.11
N GLU A 955 -13.86 -42.39 51.59
CA GLU A 955 -14.45 -43.44 52.43
C GLU A 955 -13.39 -44.02 53.39
N HIS A 956 -13.76 -44.23 54.65
CA HIS A 956 -12.85 -44.78 55.68
C HIS A 956 -12.25 -46.14 55.28
N ARG A 957 -13.03 -47.03 54.66
CA ARG A 957 -12.53 -48.34 54.18
C ARG A 957 -11.39 -48.20 53.17
N SER A 958 -11.47 -47.23 52.28
CA SER A 958 -10.46 -46.97 51.24
C SER A 958 -9.21 -46.37 51.85
N LEU A 959 -9.38 -45.51 52.86
CA LEU A 959 -8.28 -44.93 53.63
C LEU A 959 -7.49 -46.00 54.39
N VAL A 960 -8.19 -46.95 55.05
CA VAL A 960 -7.54 -48.07 55.76
C VAL A 960 -6.80 -48.99 54.79
N GLY A 961 -7.37 -49.29 53.62
CA GLY A 961 -6.72 -50.11 52.60
C GLY A 961 -5.46 -49.46 51.97
N ALA A 962 -5.42 -48.13 51.91
CA ALA A 962 -4.29 -47.37 51.37
C ALA A 962 -3.19 -47.07 52.42
N ALA A 963 -3.50 -47.18 53.71
CA ALA A 963 -2.56 -46.87 54.77
C ALA A 963 -1.58 -48.02 55.04
N ALA A 964 -0.30 -47.69 55.22
CA ALA A 964 0.70 -48.63 55.72
C ALA A 964 0.41 -49.00 57.20
N PRO A 965 0.93 -50.13 57.71
CA PRO A 965 0.85 -50.48 59.12
C PRO A 965 1.45 -49.35 59.97
N HIS A 966 0.64 -48.79 60.87
CA HIS A 966 1.01 -47.67 61.75
C HIS A 966 0.93 -48.11 63.22
N ARG A 967 1.54 -47.32 64.11
CA ARG A 967 1.58 -47.63 65.56
C ARG A 967 0.18 -47.55 66.15
N ALA A 968 -0.05 -48.28 67.24
CA ALA A 968 -1.36 -48.33 67.91
C ALA A 968 -1.87 -46.95 68.42
N LEU A 969 -0.98 -45.96 68.61
CA LEU A 969 -1.32 -44.60 69.03
C LEU A 969 -1.52 -43.61 67.87
N GLU A 970 -1.26 -44.03 66.62
CA GLU A 970 -1.47 -43.22 65.42
C GLU A 970 -2.88 -43.48 64.86
N VAL A 971 -3.65 -42.41 64.65
CA VAL A 971 -5.03 -42.48 64.16
C VAL A 971 -5.11 -41.89 62.76
N LEU A 972 -5.73 -42.64 61.84
CA LEU A 972 -6.01 -42.18 60.48
C LEU A 972 -7.09 -41.10 60.48
N LEU A 973 -6.73 -39.90 60.04
CA LEU A 973 -7.64 -38.75 60.00
C LEU A 973 -8.23 -38.51 58.61
N GLY A 974 -7.47 -38.74 57.54
CA GLY A 974 -7.91 -38.41 56.19
C GLY A 974 -6.78 -38.49 55.17
N VAL A 975 -6.99 -37.86 54.01
CA VAL A 975 -5.98 -37.73 52.95
C VAL A 975 -5.49 -36.28 52.88
N GLY A 976 -4.18 -36.06 52.83
CA GLY A 976 -3.57 -34.73 52.71
C GLY A 976 -3.51 -34.20 51.27
N GLU A 977 -3.61 -32.89 51.08
CA GLU A 977 -3.56 -32.25 49.75
C GLU A 977 -2.19 -32.39 49.08
N ARG A 978 -1.11 -32.42 49.87
CA ARG A 978 0.26 -32.29 49.35
C ARG A 978 0.67 -33.50 48.51
N ASP A 979 0.53 -34.69 49.08
CA ASP A 979 0.97 -35.95 48.46
C ASP A 979 -0.19 -36.91 48.17
N LEU A 980 -1.44 -36.53 48.45
CA LEU A 980 -2.61 -37.42 48.44
C LEU A 980 -2.40 -38.71 49.26
N ALA A 981 -1.60 -38.59 50.31
CA ALA A 981 -1.27 -39.68 51.22
C ALA A 981 -2.15 -39.62 52.49
N PRO A 982 -2.37 -40.76 53.16
CA PRO A 982 -3.04 -40.79 54.46
C PRO A 982 -2.31 -39.92 55.50
N VAL A 983 -3.06 -39.05 56.18
CA VAL A 983 -2.59 -38.21 57.29
C VAL A 983 -2.90 -38.90 58.61
N LEU A 984 -1.84 -39.13 59.40
CA LEU A 984 -1.88 -39.78 60.71
C LEU A 984 -1.70 -38.76 61.83
N LEU A 985 -2.51 -38.87 62.87
CA LEU A 985 -2.41 -38.10 64.11
C LEU A 985 -1.87 -38.98 65.24
N ASP A 986 -0.75 -38.58 65.85
CA ASP A 986 -0.10 -39.35 66.92
C ASP A 986 -0.54 -38.86 68.31
N PHE A 987 -1.35 -39.66 69.00
CA PHE A 987 -1.82 -39.37 70.35
C PHE A 987 -0.75 -39.59 71.44
N ALA A 988 0.37 -40.26 71.12
CA ALA A 988 1.50 -40.38 72.03
C ALA A 988 2.25 -39.04 72.16
N GLU A 989 2.44 -38.38 71.03
CA GLU A 989 3.13 -37.09 70.95
C GLU A 989 2.22 -35.94 71.37
N HIS A 990 0.98 -35.92 70.86
CA HIS A 990 -0.03 -34.90 71.14
C HIS A 990 -1.29 -35.53 71.71
N PRO A 991 -1.47 -35.59 73.04
CA PRO A 991 -2.56 -36.35 73.67
C PRO A 991 -3.95 -35.76 73.44
N HIS A 992 -4.05 -34.56 72.87
CA HIS A 992 -5.32 -33.85 72.72
C HIS A 992 -5.52 -33.34 71.30
N LEU A 993 -6.80 -33.28 70.88
CA LEU A 993 -7.23 -32.77 69.58
C LEU A 993 -8.34 -31.74 69.75
N LEU A 994 -8.19 -30.57 69.12
CA LEU A 994 -9.18 -29.51 69.08
C LEU A 994 -9.68 -29.30 67.64
N VAL A 995 -10.98 -29.53 67.42
CA VAL A 995 -11.64 -29.38 66.13
C VAL A 995 -12.53 -28.14 66.16
N LEU A 996 -12.27 -27.18 65.27
CA LEU A 996 -13.04 -25.94 65.15
C LEU A 996 -13.66 -25.84 63.76
N GLY A 997 -14.92 -25.38 63.69
CA GLY A 997 -15.57 -25.12 62.42
C GLY A 997 -17.03 -24.69 62.56
N GLU A 998 -17.59 -24.09 61.52
CA GLU A 998 -18.97 -23.60 61.48
C GLU A 998 -20.03 -24.73 61.49
N GLY A 999 -21.31 -24.40 61.43
CA GLY A 999 -22.36 -25.42 61.32
C GLY A 999 -22.18 -26.31 60.08
N GLU A 1000 -22.47 -27.61 60.19
CA GLU A 1000 -22.50 -28.54 59.04
C GLU A 1000 -21.17 -28.74 58.27
N CYS A 1001 -20.03 -28.23 58.77
CA CYS A 1001 -18.73 -28.43 58.12
C CYS A 1001 -18.11 -29.83 58.30
N GLY A 1002 -18.69 -30.71 59.13
CA GLY A 1002 -18.23 -32.09 59.34
C GLY A 1002 -17.55 -32.39 60.68
N LYS A 1003 -17.65 -31.52 61.69
CA LYS A 1003 -17.08 -31.76 63.05
C LYS A 1003 -17.46 -33.11 63.66
N THR A 1004 -18.74 -33.41 63.74
CA THR A 1004 -19.24 -34.71 64.23
C THR A 1004 -18.70 -35.87 63.39
N ALA A 1005 -18.51 -35.68 62.07
CA ALA A 1005 -17.94 -36.70 61.20
C ALA A 1005 -16.48 -37.02 61.56
N VAL A 1006 -15.69 -36.00 61.91
CA VAL A 1006 -14.33 -36.17 62.45
C VAL A 1006 -14.36 -37.00 63.72
N LEU A 1007 -15.25 -36.69 64.66
CA LEU A 1007 -15.37 -37.44 65.92
C LEU A 1007 -15.81 -38.88 65.67
N ARG A 1008 -16.75 -39.10 64.76
CA ARG A 1008 -17.21 -40.45 64.37
C ARG A 1008 -16.07 -41.27 63.78
N LEU A 1009 -15.30 -40.69 62.85
CA LEU A 1009 -14.14 -41.32 62.25
C LEU A 1009 -13.12 -41.71 63.34
N LEU A 1010 -12.78 -40.76 64.21
CA LEU A 1010 -11.81 -40.95 65.28
C LEU A 1010 -12.24 -42.07 66.24
N CYS A 1011 -13.50 -42.06 66.69
CA CYS A 1011 -14.05 -43.13 67.52
C CYS A 1011 -13.99 -44.49 66.83
N THR A 1012 -14.38 -44.57 65.55
CA THR A 1012 -14.35 -45.80 64.76
C THR A 1012 -12.93 -46.34 64.62
N GLU A 1013 -11.96 -45.46 64.37
CA GLU A 1013 -10.56 -45.84 64.17
C GLU A 1013 -9.87 -46.27 65.46
N LEU A 1014 -10.18 -45.61 66.59
CA LEU A 1014 -9.68 -46.01 67.90
C LEU A 1014 -10.20 -47.39 68.33
N VAL A 1015 -11.49 -47.67 68.09
CA VAL A 1015 -12.09 -49.00 68.35
C VAL A 1015 -11.52 -50.08 67.41
N ARG A 1016 -11.18 -49.72 66.18
CA ARG A 1016 -10.58 -50.65 65.20
C ARG A 1016 -9.16 -51.08 65.57
N THR A 1017 -8.38 -50.17 66.16
CA THR A 1017 -6.94 -50.35 66.39
C THR A 1017 -6.59 -50.84 67.79
N ARG A 1018 -7.54 -50.78 68.74
CA ARG A 1018 -7.29 -51.09 70.17
C ARG A 1018 -8.37 -52.00 70.76
N THR A 1019 -8.04 -52.60 71.89
CA THR A 1019 -8.96 -53.45 72.68
C THR A 1019 -9.58 -52.67 73.86
N PRO A 1020 -10.72 -53.13 74.43
CA PRO A 1020 -11.37 -52.45 75.56
C PRO A 1020 -10.50 -52.36 76.81
N SER A 1021 -9.57 -53.30 76.99
CA SER A 1021 -8.59 -53.29 78.10
C SER A 1021 -7.49 -52.25 77.93
N GLN A 1022 -7.22 -51.83 76.69
CA GLN A 1022 -6.20 -50.81 76.39
C GLN A 1022 -6.79 -49.40 76.38
N MET A 1023 -8.06 -49.26 76.04
CA MET A 1023 -8.67 -47.96 75.82
C MET A 1023 -10.18 -47.95 76.10
N GLN A 1024 -10.63 -46.86 76.72
CA GLN A 1024 -12.03 -46.57 77.03
C GLN A 1024 -12.43 -45.17 76.57
N LEU A 1025 -13.66 -45.04 76.10
CA LEU A 1025 -14.24 -43.79 75.59
C LEU A 1025 -15.34 -43.26 76.50
N GLU A 1026 -15.22 -42.00 76.89
CA GLU A 1026 -16.28 -41.22 77.53
C GLU A 1026 -16.79 -40.18 76.53
N ILE A 1027 -18.01 -40.36 76.03
CA ILE A 1027 -18.59 -39.52 74.98
C ILE A 1027 -19.56 -38.51 75.59
N VAL A 1028 -19.37 -37.24 75.26
CA VAL A 1028 -20.24 -36.12 75.63
C VAL A 1028 -20.91 -35.60 74.38
N ASP A 1029 -22.22 -35.81 74.29
CA ASP A 1029 -22.99 -35.52 73.09
C ASP A 1029 -24.43 -35.12 73.47
N PHE A 1030 -24.64 -33.81 73.64
CA PHE A 1030 -25.95 -33.27 74.03
C PHE A 1030 -26.96 -33.31 72.89
N ARG A 1031 -26.52 -33.42 71.62
CA ARG A 1031 -27.39 -33.47 70.44
C ARG A 1031 -27.70 -34.88 69.95
N ARG A 1032 -27.04 -35.90 70.51
CA ARG A 1032 -27.19 -37.31 70.15
C ARG A 1032 -26.74 -37.63 68.72
N THR A 1033 -25.74 -36.91 68.22
CA THR A 1033 -25.17 -37.02 66.87
C THR A 1033 -24.18 -38.18 66.71
N LEU A 1034 -23.65 -38.72 67.82
CA LEU A 1034 -22.73 -39.86 67.93
C LEU A 1034 -23.39 -41.12 68.51
N LEU A 1035 -24.72 -41.12 68.66
CA LEU A 1035 -25.47 -42.29 69.13
C LEU A 1035 -25.30 -43.47 68.16
N GLY A 1036 -25.05 -44.67 68.68
CA GLY A 1036 -24.90 -45.89 67.88
C GLY A 1036 -23.54 -46.05 67.19
N VAL A 1037 -22.62 -45.07 67.31
CA VAL A 1037 -21.28 -45.17 66.73
C VAL A 1037 -20.43 -46.22 67.45
N ILE A 1038 -20.63 -46.36 68.76
CA ILE A 1038 -19.93 -47.34 69.60
C ILE A 1038 -20.94 -48.05 70.49
N GLU A 1039 -21.11 -49.35 70.25
CA GLU A 1039 -21.96 -50.25 71.06
C GLU A 1039 -21.14 -51.34 71.76
N SER A 1040 -19.81 -51.30 71.62
CA SER A 1040 -18.88 -52.27 72.20
C SER A 1040 -18.46 -51.88 73.63
N GLU A 1041 -17.76 -52.81 74.31
CA GLU A 1041 -17.23 -52.62 75.68
C GLU A 1041 -16.21 -51.48 75.81
N HIS A 1042 -15.80 -50.85 74.71
CA HIS A 1042 -14.96 -49.64 74.71
C HIS A 1042 -15.69 -48.42 75.28
N LEU A 1043 -17.04 -48.41 75.28
CA LEU A 1043 -17.82 -47.29 75.81
C LEU A 1043 -17.88 -47.35 77.34
N ARG A 1044 -17.14 -46.45 77.99
CA ARG A 1044 -17.22 -46.23 79.45
C ARG A 1044 -18.47 -45.44 79.83
N GLY A 1045 -18.86 -44.52 78.95
CA GLY A 1045 -19.94 -43.60 79.27
C GLY A 1045 -20.43 -42.74 78.13
N TYR A 1046 -21.72 -42.43 78.18
CA TYR A 1046 -22.38 -41.57 77.22
C TYR A 1046 -23.23 -40.53 77.96
N SER A 1047 -22.92 -39.26 77.78
CA SER A 1047 -23.54 -38.13 78.48
C SER A 1047 -24.37 -37.27 77.53
N VAL A 1048 -25.69 -37.26 77.73
CA VAL A 1048 -26.65 -36.46 76.94
C VAL A 1048 -27.13 -35.18 77.63
N SER A 1049 -26.72 -34.96 78.89
CA SER A 1049 -27.12 -33.81 79.69
C SER A 1049 -25.98 -33.34 80.61
N SER A 1050 -26.02 -32.07 81.02
CA SER A 1050 -25.04 -31.48 81.92
C SER A 1050 -24.98 -32.19 83.29
N THR A 1051 -26.13 -32.60 83.84
CA THR A 1051 -26.17 -33.33 85.12
C THR A 1051 -25.50 -34.70 85.05
N ALA A 1052 -25.76 -35.47 83.98
CA ALA A 1052 -25.10 -36.75 83.75
C ALA A 1052 -23.59 -36.57 83.54
N LEU A 1053 -23.21 -35.52 82.81
CA LEU A 1053 -21.82 -35.16 82.58
C LEU A 1053 -21.09 -34.85 83.89
N THR A 1054 -21.64 -33.98 84.75
CA THR A 1054 -21.00 -33.62 86.03
C THR A 1054 -20.74 -34.85 86.89
N SER A 1055 -21.73 -35.74 87.05
CA SER A 1055 -21.56 -36.98 87.82
C SER A 1055 -20.46 -37.88 87.26
N ARG A 1056 -20.34 -37.96 85.93
CA ARG A 1056 -19.33 -38.79 85.25
C ARG A 1056 -17.95 -38.16 85.30
N MET A 1057 -17.85 -36.84 85.19
CA MET A 1057 -16.60 -36.11 85.34
C MET A 1057 -16.05 -36.22 86.75
N THR A 1058 -16.89 -36.18 87.79
CA THR A 1058 -16.45 -36.45 89.17
C THR A 1058 -15.84 -37.84 89.31
N ALA A 1059 -16.51 -38.89 88.82
CA ALA A 1059 -15.98 -40.26 88.86
C ALA A 1059 -14.68 -40.41 88.04
N LEU A 1060 -14.55 -39.67 86.93
CA LEU A 1060 -13.33 -39.66 86.13
C LEU A 1060 -12.18 -38.94 86.86
N THR A 1061 -12.43 -37.77 87.47
CA THR A 1061 -11.40 -37.04 88.21
C THR A 1061 -10.93 -37.80 89.44
N ASP A 1062 -11.81 -38.54 90.12
CA ASP A 1062 -11.43 -39.39 91.26
C ASP A 1062 -10.43 -40.46 90.79
N GLN A 1063 -10.72 -41.14 89.67
CA GLN A 1063 -9.80 -42.12 89.09
C GLN A 1063 -8.48 -41.50 88.59
N LEU A 1064 -8.52 -40.32 87.97
CA LEU A 1064 -7.31 -39.63 87.53
C LEU A 1064 -6.45 -39.19 88.71
N THR A 1065 -7.07 -38.84 89.83
CA THR A 1065 -6.38 -38.52 91.09
C THR A 1065 -5.67 -39.77 91.64
N GLU A 1066 -6.28 -40.95 91.57
CA GLU A 1066 -5.63 -42.22 91.93
C GLU A 1066 -4.44 -42.56 91.01
N ARG A 1067 -4.46 -42.12 89.75
CA ARG A 1067 -3.36 -42.32 88.79
C ARG A 1067 -2.24 -41.29 88.94
N MET A 1068 -2.43 -40.21 89.70
CA MET A 1068 -1.40 -39.19 89.88
C MET A 1068 -0.16 -39.78 90.54
N PRO A 1069 1.04 -39.55 89.99
CA PRO A 1069 2.25 -40.05 90.60
C PRO A 1069 2.47 -39.38 91.96
N ASP A 1070 2.67 -40.20 92.99
CA ASP A 1070 3.04 -39.76 94.33
C ASP A 1070 4.57 -39.71 94.52
N GLU A 1071 5.03 -39.39 95.72
CA GLU A 1071 6.46 -39.31 96.05
C GLU A 1071 7.19 -40.66 95.97
N HIS A 1072 6.47 -41.78 95.80
CA HIS A 1072 7.02 -43.13 95.76
C HIS A 1072 7.26 -43.65 94.32
N VAL A 1073 6.82 -42.93 93.29
CA VAL A 1073 7.03 -43.32 91.89
C VAL A 1073 8.46 -43.01 91.43
N THR A 1074 9.20 -44.04 91.05
CA THR A 1074 10.58 -43.89 90.55
C THR A 1074 10.63 -43.28 89.14
N GLN A 1075 11.78 -42.69 88.75
CA GLN A 1075 11.96 -42.13 87.40
C GLN A 1075 11.75 -43.15 86.27
N GLN A 1076 12.12 -44.42 86.49
CA GLN A 1076 11.89 -45.50 85.53
C GLN A 1076 10.40 -45.82 85.43
N GLN A 1077 9.68 -45.87 86.56
CA GLN A 1077 8.24 -46.06 86.56
C GLN A 1077 7.51 -44.90 85.88
N LEU A 1078 7.96 -43.65 86.08
CA LEU A 1078 7.44 -42.47 85.37
C LEU A 1078 7.58 -42.59 83.84
N ARG A 1079 8.74 -43.04 83.35
CA ARG A 1079 8.98 -43.25 81.92
C ARG A 1079 8.14 -44.39 81.35
N ASP A 1080 8.00 -45.49 82.08
CA ASP A 1080 7.35 -46.72 81.61
C ASP A 1080 5.84 -46.76 81.92
N ARG A 1081 5.31 -45.77 82.64
CA ARG A 1081 3.91 -45.71 83.13
C ARG A 1081 3.46 -46.93 83.93
N SER A 1082 4.36 -47.47 84.76
CA SER A 1082 4.14 -48.76 85.42
C SER A 1082 3.59 -48.70 86.85
N TRP A 1083 3.32 -47.51 87.40
CA TRP A 1083 2.73 -47.35 88.75
C TRP A 1083 1.21 -47.48 88.77
N TRP A 1084 0.56 -47.39 87.60
CA TRP A 1084 -0.86 -47.66 87.43
C TRP A 1084 -1.07 -48.65 86.29
N ALA A 1085 -2.18 -49.39 86.33
CA ALA A 1085 -2.59 -50.30 85.27
C ALA A 1085 -4.05 -50.05 84.92
N GLY A 1086 -4.38 -50.08 83.63
CA GLY A 1086 -5.74 -49.90 83.13
C GLY A 1086 -5.78 -49.30 81.72
N PRO A 1087 -6.98 -49.07 81.18
CA PRO A 1087 -7.13 -48.47 79.88
C PRO A 1087 -6.78 -46.97 79.88
N GLU A 1088 -6.27 -46.48 78.76
CA GLU A 1088 -6.23 -45.04 78.45
C GLU A 1088 -7.66 -44.52 78.26
N ILE A 1089 -7.91 -43.29 78.70
CA ILE A 1089 -9.24 -42.70 78.73
C ILE A 1089 -9.31 -41.58 77.70
N TYR A 1090 -10.22 -41.72 76.74
CA TYR A 1090 -10.50 -40.72 75.71
C TYR A 1090 -11.83 -40.03 76.02
N VAL A 1091 -11.75 -38.75 76.36
CA VAL A 1091 -12.92 -37.89 76.56
C VAL A 1091 -13.23 -37.20 75.23
N VAL A 1092 -14.30 -37.61 74.57
CA VAL A 1092 -14.74 -37.07 73.27
C VAL A 1092 -15.94 -36.17 73.48
N VAL A 1093 -15.78 -34.88 73.17
CA VAL A 1093 -16.81 -33.85 73.40
C VAL A 1093 -17.26 -33.27 72.07
N ASP A 1094 -18.51 -33.53 71.68
CA ASP A 1094 -19.15 -32.84 70.56
C ASP A 1094 -19.88 -31.57 71.03
N ASP A 1095 -19.96 -30.56 70.15
CA ASP A 1095 -20.58 -29.25 70.42
C ASP A 1095 -20.20 -28.64 71.80
N TYR A 1096 -18.91 -28.45 72.05
CA TYR A 1096 -18.38 -27.89 73.30
C TYR A 1096 -19.01 -26.56 73.70
N ASP A 1097 -19.44 -25.75 72.73
CA ASP A 1097 -20.14 -24.48 72.97
C ASP A 1097 -21.50 -24.65 73.68
N LEU A 1098 -22.11 -25.83 73.64
CA LEU A 1098 -23.31 -26.16 74.41
C LEU A 1098 -22.98 -26.69 75.82
N VAL A 1099 -21.79 -27.27 75.99
CA VAL A 1099 -21.29 -27.80 77.27
C VAL A 1099 -20.80 -26.65 78.16
N ALA A 1100 -20.03 -25.72 77.59
CA ALA A 1100 -19.54 -24.52 78.24
C ALA A 1100 -20.63 -23.42 78.26
N GLY A 1101 -21.68 -23.63 79.05
CA GLY A 1101 -22.80 -22.71 79.21
C GLY A 1101 -22.58 -21.61 80.26
N ALA A 1102 -23.54 -20.68 80.37
CA ALA A 1102 -23.50 -19.55 81.31
C ALA A 1102 -23.52 -19.98 82.80
N THR A 1103 -23.98 -21.19 83.10
CA THR A 1103 -24.07 -21.75 84.46
C THR A 1103 -22.77 -22.41 84.94
N GLY A 1104 -21.70 -22.34 84.16
CA GLY A 1104 -20.42 -23.00 84.42
C GLY A 1104 -20.19 -24.21 83.52
N ASN A 1105 -18.93 -24.61 83.40
CA ASN A 1105 -18.49 -25.68 82.51
C ASN A 1105 -18.18 -26.97 83.32
N PRO A 1106 -18.95 -28.06 83.15
CA PRO A 1106 -18.73 -29.32 83.88
C PRO A 1106 -17.37 -29.97 83.63
N LEU A 1107 -16.65 -29.59 82.57
CA LEU A 1107 -15.33 -30.11 82.21
C LEU A 1107 -14.19 -29.35 82.91
N THR A 1108 -14.46 -28.23 83.58
CA THR A 1108 -13.43 -27.42 84.26
C THR A 1108 -12.51 -28.24 85.19
N PRO A 1109 -13.01 -29.20 86.00
CA PRO A 1109 -12.15 -30.02 86.85
C PRO A 1109 -11.09 -30.83 86.10
N LEU A 1110 -11.29 -31.14 84.82
CA LEU A 1110 -10.27 -31.84 84.03
C LEU A 1110 -9.06 -30.96 83.70
N ALA A 1111 -9.19 -29.63 83.75
CA ALA A 1111 -8.14 -28.69 83.38
C ALA A 1111 -6.86 -28.87 84.22
N ASP A 1112 -6.99 -29.30 85.48
CA ASP A 1112 -5.88 -29.54 86.39
C ASP A 1112 -5.07 -30.81 86.04
N PHE A 1113 -5.69 -31.76 85.33
CA PHE A 1113 -5.06 -33.02 84.91
C PHE A 1113 -4.44 -32.96 83.51
N LEU A 1114 -4.83 -31.98 82.68
CA LEU A 1114 -4.31 -31.82 81.31
C LEU A 1114 -2.77 -31.71 81.24
N PRO A 1115 -2.07 -31.01 82.15
CA PRO A 1115 -0.60 -30.96 82.14
C PRO A 1115 0.05 -32.34 82.33
N HIS A 1116 -0.63 -33.25 83.03
CA HIS A 1116 -0.18 -34.60 83.36
C HIS A 1116 -0.81 -35.67 82.45
N ALA A 1117 -1.54 -35.27 81.41
CA ALA A 1117 -2.36 -36.16 80.60
C ALA A 1117 -1.58 -37.34 79.99
N LYS A 1118 -0.32 -37.12 79.57
CA LYS A 1118 0.55 -38.18 79.06
C LYS A 1118 0.82 -39.25 80.12
N ASP A 1119 1.05 -38.87 81.36
CA ASP A 1119 1.40 -39.78 82.44
C ASP A 1119 0.18 -40.57 82.93
N LEU A 1120 -1.00 -39.96 82.89
CA LEU A 1120 -2.27 -40.54 83.35
C LEU A 1120 -3.00 -41.37 82.29
N GLY A 1121 -2.54 -41.34 81.04
CA GLY A 1121 -3.23 -41.95 79.90
C GLY A 1121 -4.56 -41.25 79.59
N LEU A 1122 -4.60 -39.92 79.72
CA LEU A 1122 -5.78 -39.10 79.45
C LEU A 1122 -5.67 -38.43 78.07
N HIS A 1123 -6.70 -38.59 77.26
CA HIS A 1123 -6.83 -37.95 75.96
C HIS A 1123 -8.13 -37.17 75.89
N VAL A 1124 -8.07 -35.96 75.33
CA VAL A 1124 -9.23 -35.06 75.29
C VAL A 1124 -9.40 -34.58 73.86
N VAL A 1125 -10.54 -34.89 73.26
CA VAL A 1125 -10.91 -34.53 71.91
C VAL A 1125 -12.14 -33.63 71.97
N VAL A 1126 -12.00 -32.40 71.52
CA VAL A 1126 -13.05 -31.39 71.62
C VAL A 1126 -13.42 -30.89 70.24
N ALA A 1127 -14.71 -30.97 69.88
CA ALA A 1127 -15.26 -30.27 68.74
C ALA A 1127 -16.11 -29.07 69.21
N ARG A 1128 -15.86 -27.90 68.62
CA ARG A 1128 -16.58 -26.67 68.94
C ARG A 1128 -16.97 -25.93 67.67
N ARG A 1129 -18.10 -25.23 67.71
CA ARG A 1129 -18.40 -24.22 66.69
C ARG A 1129 -17.29 -23.16 66.62
N SER A 1130 -17.00 -22.63 65.43
CA SER A 1130 -16.00 -21.57 65.26
C SER A 1130 -16.49 -20.22 65.84
N GLY A 1131 -17.80 -19.95 65.72
CA GLY A 1131 -18.43 -18.74 66.25
C GLY A 1131 -18.06 -18.43 67.71
N GLY A 1132 -17.45 -17.26 67.93
CA GLY A 1132 -16.99 -16.83 69.26
C GLY A 1132 -15.82 -17.63 69.84
N ALA A 1133 -15.11 -18.44 69.03
CA ALA A 1133 -13.98 -19.26 69.49
C ALA A 1133 -12.86 -18.44 70.09
N ALA A 1134 -12.52 -17.30 69.50
CA ALA A 1134 -11.48 -16.41 70.01
C ALA A 1134 -11.71 -16.01 71.50
N ARG A 1135 -12.96 -15.81 71.91
CA ARG A 1135 -13.32 -15.54 73.32
C ARG A 1135 -13.34 -16.81 74.16
N ALA A 1136 -13.83 -17.91 73.59
CA ALA A 1136 -13.86 -19.19 74.29
C ALA A 1136 -12.46 -19.78 74.52
N MET A 1137 -11.41 -19.37 73.80
CA MET A 1137 -10.03 -19.77 74.09
C MET A 1137 -9.52 -19.29 75.45
N PHE A 1138 -10.24 -18.41 76.15
CA PHE A 1138 -9.96 -18.03 77.54
C PHE A 1138 -10.66 -18.93 78.57
N ASP A 1139 -11.53 -19.86 78.13
CA ASP A 1139 -12.08 -20.90 79.01
C ASP A 1139 -10.95 -21.79 79.53
N PRO A 1140 -10.92 -22.16 80.83
CA PRO A 1140 -9.79 -22.85 81.45
C PRO A 1140 -9.39 -24.15 80.75
N VAL A 1141 -10.33 -24.93 80.23
CA VAL A 1141 -10.04 -26.20 79.56
C VAL A 1141 -9.42 -25.92 78.18
N LEU A 1142 -10.05 -25.08 77.36
CA LEU A 1142 -9.54 -24.75 76.02
C LEU A 1142 -8.19 -24.00 76.07
N ALA A 1143 -8.01 -23.10 77.03
CA ALA A 1143 -6.75 -22.40 77.27
C ALA A 1143 -5.62 -23.39 77.57
N ARG A 1144 -5.84 -24.34 78.49
CA ARG A 1144 -4.85 -25.37 78.84
C ARG A 1144 -4.54 -26.31 77.67
N LEU A 1145 -5.56 -26.74 76.91
CA LEU A 1145 -5.36 -27.56 75.71
C LEU A 1145 -4.45 -26.86 74.69
N ARG A 1146 -4.66 -25.55 74.47
CA ARG A 1146 -3.83 -24.75 73.58
C ARG A 1146 -2.41 -24.57 74.13
N ASP A 1147 -2.25 -24.23 75.40
CA ASP A 1147 -0.95 -24.00 76.03
C ASP A 1147 -0.06 -25.25 76.01
N MET A 1148 -0.66 -26.44 76.14
CA MET A 1148 0.03 -27.73 76.04
C MET A 1148 0.40 -28.13 74.60
N GLY A 1149 0.01 -27.35 73.60
CA GLY A 1149 0.30 -27.62 72.19
C GLY A 1149 -0.48 -28.81 71.63
N CYS A 1150 -1.79 -28.85 71.88
CA CYS A 1150 -2.67 -29.85 71.27
C CYS A 1150 -2.65 -29.80 69.73
N SER A 1151 -2.98 -30.92 69.10
CA SER A 1151 -3.24 -30.91 67.67
C SER A 1151 -4.54 -30.17 67.38
N GLY A 1152 -4.55 -29.36 66.34
CA GLY A 1152 -5.70 -28.58 65.90
C GLY A 1152 -6.18 -29.05 64.53
N LEU A 1153 -7.49 -29.08 64.33
CA LEU A 1153 -8.11 -29.22 63.01
C LEU A 1153 -9.06 -28.03 62.79
N MET A 1154 -8.67 -27.15 61.90
CA MET A 1154 -9.47 -25.98 61.51
C MET A 1154 -10.27 -26.32 60.24
N MET A 1155 -11.57 -26.52 60.38
CA MET A 1155 -12.50 -26.74 59.25
C MET A 1155 -13.03 -25.39 58.72
N SER A 1156 -14.06 -25.42 57.88
CA SER A 1156 -14.72 -24.21 57.37
C SER A 1156 -15.10 -23.25 58.49
N ALA A 1157 -14.67 -21.99 58.39
CA ALA A 1157 -15.09 -20.92 59.29
C ALA A 1157 -14.99 -19.55 58.61
N ALA A 1158 -15.66 -18.56 59.19
CA ALA A 1158 -15.70 -17.22 58.64
C ALA A 1158 -14.36 -16.47 58.86
N PRO A 1159 -13.83 -15.74 57.86
CA PRO A 1159 -12.52 -15.07 57.97
C PRO A 1159 -12.42 -13.96 59.03
N ASP A 1160 -13.56 -13.45 59.51
CA ASP A 1160 -13.68 -12.40 60.54
C ASP A 1160 -13.34 -12.89 61.95
N GLU A 1161 -13.28 -14.21 62.17
CA GLU A 1161 -12.95 -14.79 63.47
C GLU A 1161 -11.45 -14.68 63.84
N GLY A 1162 -10.59 -14.27 62.89
CA GLY A 1162 -9.15 -14.15 63.09
C GLY A 1162 -8.42 -15.50 63.07
N VAL A 1163 -7.14 -15.51 63.48
CA VAL A 1163 -6.35 -16.75 63.54
C VAL A 1163 -6.65 -17.47 64.86
N LEU A 1164 -7.32 -18.62 64.77
CA LEU A 1164 -7.75 -19.42 65.92
C LEU A 1164 -6.77 -20.56 66.25
N LEU A 1165 -6.23 -21.20 65.23
CA LEU A 1165 -5.25 -22.30 65.31
C LEU A 1165 -4.18 -22.07 64.25
N GLY A 1166 -2.91 -22.33 64.59
CA GLY A 1166 -1.79 -22.17 63.66
C GLY A 1166 -1.50 -20.72 63.28
N THR A 1167 -1.16 -20.51 62.01
CA THR A 1167 -0.68 -19.26 61.42
C THR A 1167 -1.59 -18.73 60.31
N SER A 1168 -2.42 -19.60 59.71
CA SER A 1168 -3.32 -19.25 58.62
C SER A 1168 -4.67 -18.73 59.13
N ARG A 1169 -5.24 -17.73 58.42
CA ARG A 1169 -6.62 -17.29 58.67
C ARG A 1169 -7.59 -18.31 58.08
N PRO A 1170 -8.65 -18.70 58.80
CA PRO A 1170 -9.64 -19.61 58.29
C PRO A 1170 -10.46 -18.98 57.17
N GLY A 1171 -11.06 -19.83 56.34
CA GLY A 1171 -11.96 -19.43 55.27
C GLY A 1171 -12.99 -20.51 54.98
N PRO A 1172 -13.91 -20.25 54.03
CA PRO A 1172 -14.93 -21.21 53.65
C PRO A 1172 -14.30 -22.44 52.99
N LEU A 1173 -14.61 -23.63 53.51
CA LEU A 1173 -14.11 -24.92 53.01
C LEU A 1173 -15.27 -25.89 52.77
N PRO A 1174 -15.16 -26.82 51.80
CA PRO A 1174 -16.13 -27.90 51.64
C PRO A 1174 -16.27 -28.77 52.90
N PRO A 1175 -17.42 -29.42 53.12
CA PRO A 1175 -17.61 -30.33 54.25
C PRO A 1175 -16.52 -31.42 54.32
N GLY A 1176 -16.02 -31.67 55.52
CA GLY A 1176 -14.95 -32.62 55.78
C GLY A 1176 -13.54 -32.12 55.42
N ARG A 1177 -13.40 -30.94 54.82
CA ARG A 1177 -12.09 -30.33 54.54
C ARG A 1177 -11.64 -29.46 55.70
N GLY A 1178 -10.36 -29.58 56.07
CA GLY A 1178 -9.79 -28.78 57.15
C GLY A 1178 -8.27 -28.76 57.14
N THR A 1179 -7.68 -27.75 57.75
CA THR A 1179 -6.24 -27.61 57.93
C THR A 1179 -5.84 -28.23 59.26
N VAL A 1180 -4.98 -29.24 59.23
CA VAL A 1180 -4.38 -29.82 60.44
C VAL A 1180 -3.16 -29.02 60.85
N THR A 1181 -3.06 -28.73 62.14
CA THR A 1181 -1.96 -28.00 62.75
C THR A 1181 -1.43 -28.82 63.93
N ALA A 1182 -0.16 -29.21 63.89
CA ALA A 1182 0.49 -29.92 64.99
C ALA A 1182 1.89 -29.33 65.21
N ARG A 1183 2.33 -29.28 66.47
CA ARG A 1183 3.64 -28.68 66.81
C ARG A 1183 4.75 -29.56 66.22
N GLY A 1184 5.64 -28.97 65.42
CA GLY A 1184 6.74 -29.69 64.76
C GLY A 1184 6.38 -30.31 63.40
N ARG A 1185 5.13 -30.18 62.94
CA ARG A 1185 4.71 -30.53 61.57
C ARG A 1185 4.23 -29.27 60.82
N PRO A 1186 4.49 -29.15 59.51
CA PRO A 1186 3.92 -28.07 58.72
C PRO A 1186 2.39 -28.18 58.68
N GLU A 1187 1.71 -27.03 58.58
CA GLU A 1187 0.26 -27.01 58.36
C GLU A 1187 -0.08 -27.67 57.04
N GLU A 1188 -1.07 -28.55 57.03
CA GLU A 1188 -1.49 -29.28 55.84
C GLU A 1188 -3.01 -29.28 55.71
N LEU A 1189 -3.50 -29.00 54.51
CA LEU A 1189 -4.92 -29.14 54.18
C LEU A 1189 -5.23 -30.62 53.92
N LEU A 1190 -6.29 -31.15 54.53
CA LEU A 1190 -6.70 -32.54 54.35
C LEU A 1190 -8.21 -32.67 54.14
N GLN A 1191 -8.61 -33.80 53.57
CA GLN A 1191 -9.98 -34.26 53.52
C GLN A 1191 -10.16 -35.40 54.50
N VAL A 1192 -11.02 -35.18 55.49
CA VAL A 1192 -11.31 -36.13 56.56
C VAL A 1192 -12.01 -37.38 55.99
N GLY A 1193 -11.64 -38.55 56.52
CA GLY A 1193 -12.31 -39.81 56.20
C GLY A 1193 -13.78 -39.80 56.62
N TRP A 1194 -14.65 -40.32 55.77
CA TRP A 1194 -16.08 -40.41 56.01
C TRP A 1194 -16.47 -41.79 56.52
N VAL A 1195 -17.15 -41.81 57.67
CA VAL A 1195 -17.86 -42.97 58.21
C VAL A 1195 -19.36 -42.63 58.16
N PRO A 1196 -20.20 -43.46 57.54
CA PRO A 1196 -21.64 -43.23 57.51
C PRO A 1196 -22.21 -43.20 58.94
N PRO A 1197 -23.22 -42.36 59.21
CA PRO A 1197 -23.94 -42.45 60.47
C PRO A 1197 -24.61 -43.84 60.61
N PRO A 1198 -24.69 -44.38 61.84
CA PRO A 1198 -25.31 -45.67 62.13
C PRO A 1198 -26.82 -45.69 61.88
#